data_AF-F9D511-F1
#
_entry.id   AF-F9D511-F1
#
_cell.length_a   1.000
_cell.length_b   1.000
_cell.length_c   1.000
_cell.angle_alpha   90.00
_cell.angle_beta   90.00
_cell.angle_gamma   90.00
#
_symmetry.space_group_name_H-M   'P 1'
#
loop_
_entity.id
_entity.type
_entity.pdbx_description
1 polymer ?
#
loop_
_entity_poly.entity_id
_entity_poly.type
_entity_poly.pdbx_seq_one_letter_code
_entity_poly.pdbx_strand_id
1 'polypeptide(L)'
;MKRAGLLFGLLAWTLWSRADDGRLLWLGGTAPDSPCRVKVRGIGPTAPHATETTVALAREALADGYRGSDVTLVLDTAARLGDGFRLQGPRPATVTASSAVGLLYGAYALLRRQNTQAETGPYDCMERPALTLRMLDHWDNPDGSVERGYAGRSIWKWEQMAAGRMSDSLRARLCLYAQANASVGINAVVLNNVNASPKMLSRIYLDKVQVVADLLRPYGIRVYLSVNFASPMALGDTRTADPQNARVRRWWQRKAAEIYALMPDFGGFLVKANSEGQPGPGDYHRTHAEGANMLADALAPYGGKVVWRSFVYGAGHRHEDRVKQAVSEFAGLDGLFRDNVMLQSKNGPLDFQPREPYAPIFDRMERTSQLAELQITQEYLGQSRHLVYLAPMWKEFFEQVKPSRLKGVAGVANVGDTANWCGHPFSQANWYAFGRLAWNPELSAEAIADEWLRQTFHTADARFLAPVGMMMMTSREACVNYMMPLGLHHLFKFDHHYGPEPGGFKASYPREWCPVYYHRADSAGIGFDRTVATGSGATAQYREPYATQYERLETCPEQLLLWFHHVPWDYRMQSGNTLWQELCCKYRLGVSMVEVYRDFWRSSTRPYVDAECWQQVDGLLQVQLNDAREWRETCLDYFQTFSHQPIE
;
A
#
# COMPACT_ATOMS: atom_id res chain seq x y z
N MET A 1 -40.65 -29.61 -59.51
CA MET A 1 -39.18 -29.40 -59.54
C MET A 1 -38.85 -28.20 -58.64
N LYS A 2 -38.41 -28.44 -57.40
CA LYS A 2 -37.87 -27.40 -56.51
C LYS A 2 -36.44 -27.83 -56.18
N ARG A 3 -35.44 -27.05 -56.62
CA ARG A 3 -34.04 -27.26 -56.25
C ARG A 3 -33.71 -26.35 -55.08
N ALA A 4 -33.20 -26.98 -54.03
CA ALA A 4 -32.57 -26.34 -52.88
C ALA A 4 -31.21 -25.74 -53.29
N GLY A 5 -30.90 -24.57 -52.72
CA GLY A 5 -29.55 -24.02 -52.68
C GLY A 5 -29.24 -23.68 -51.23
N LEU A 6 -28.36 -24.48 -50.62
CA LEU A 6 -27.73 -24.18 -49.33
C LEU A 6 -26.81 -22.96 -49.50
N LEU A 7 -26.95 -21.95 -48.63
CA LEU A 7 -25.87 -21.03 -48.31
C LEU A 7 -25.37 -21.36 -46.90
N PHE A 8 -24.18 -21.96 -46.83
CA PHE A 8 -23.37 -22.03 -45.62
C PHE A 8 -22.74 -20.65 -45.38
N GLY A 9 -23.17 -19.94 -44.35
CA GLY A 9 -22.46 -18.77 -43.83
C GLY A 9 -21.34 -19.22 -42.89
N LEU A 10 -20.11 -19.29 -43.40
CA LEU A 10 -18.90 -19.31 -42.57
C LEU A 10 -18.76 -17.93 -41.91
N LEU A 11 -19.15 -17.83 -40.64
CA LEU A 11 -18.70 -16.75 -39.76
C LEU A 11 -17.24 -17.04 -39.38
N ALA A 12 -16.32 -16.47 -40.16
CA ALA A 12 -14.93 -16.34 -39.76
C ALA A 12 -14.88 -15.51 -38.48
N TRP A 13 -14.55 -16.15 -37.35
CA TRP A 13 -14.17 -15.47 -36.14
C TRP A 13 -12.82 -14.80 -36.40
N THR A 14 -12.85 -13.51 -36.74
CA THR A 14 -11.66 -12.68 -36.67
C THR A 14 -11.31 -12.52 -35.20
N LEU A 15 -10.23 -13.19 -34.77
CA LEU A 15 -9.51 -12.93 -33.53
C LEU A 15 -8.99 -11.49 -33.58
N TRP A 16 -9.85 -10.53 -33.25
CA TRP A 16 -9.38 -9.22 -32.80
C TRP A 16 -8.89 -9.44 -31.38
N SER A 17 -7.59 -9.58 -31.20
CA SER A 17 -6.96 -9.37 -29.89
C SER A 17 -7.39 -7.98 -29.44
N ARG A 18 -8.33 -7.90 -28.49
CA ARG A 18 -8.63 -6.62 -27.84
C ARG A 18 -7.32 -6.14 -27.20
N ALA A 19 -6.94 -4.90 -27.47
CA ALA A 19 -5.83 -4.26 -26.78
C ALA A 19 -6.04 -4.37 -25.26
N ASP A 20 -4.99 -4.80 -24.55
CA ASP A 20 -4.99 -4.88 -23.10
C ASP A 20 -4.57 -3.52 -22.52
N ASP A 21 -5.58 -2.73 -22.16
CA ASP A 21 -5.45 -1.44 -21.48
C ASP A 21 -5.16 -1.59 -19.97
N GLY A 22 -4.87 -2.81 -19.51
CA GLY A 22 -4.58 -3.14 -18.12
C GLY A 22 -5.81 -3.15 -17.21
N ARG A 23 -7.03 -3.03 -17.75
CA ARG A 23 -8.27 -2.94 -16.95
C ARG A 23 -8.57 -4.18 -16.13
N LEU A 24 -8.09 -5.35 -16.58
CA LEU A 24 -8.31 -6.64 -15.91
C LEU A 24 -7.23 -6.95 -14.87
N LEU A 25 -6.23 -6.07 -14.70
CA LEU A 25 -5.12 -6.27 -13.75
C LEU A 25 -4.44 -7.62 -14.02
N TRP A 26 -3.92 -8.28 -12.99
CA TRP A 26 -3.39 -9.65 -13.03
C TRP A 26 -4.47 -10.74 -13.06
N LEU A 27 -5.76 -10.37 -13.18
CA LEU A 27 -6.87 -11.32 -13.23
C LEU A 27 -7.15 -11.83 -14.65
N GLY A 28 -6.60 -11.15 -15.66
CA GLY A 28 -6.64 -11.59 -17.05
C GLY A 28 -5.94 -12.95 -17.18
N GLY A 29 -6.56 -13.90 -17.87
CA GLY A 29 -5.95 -15.19 -18.16
C GLY A 29 -6.66 -15.81 -19.34
N THR A 30 -5.99 -16.75 -20.00
CA THR A 30 -6.61 -17.50 -21.09
C THR A 30 -7.75 -18.34 -20.52
N ALA A 31 -8.98 -18.01 -20.94
CA ALA A 31 -10.16 -18.80 -20.62
C ALA A 31 -9.96 -20.25 -21.09
N PRO A 32 -10.46 -21.24 -20.35
CA PRO A 32 -10.38 -22.63 -20.76
C PRO A 32 -11.25 -22.90 -22.01
N ASP A 33 -10.88 -23.90 -22.81
CA ASP A 33 -11.65 -24.33 -23.99
C ASP A 33 -13.07 -24.82 -23.61
N SER A 34 -13.26 -25.22 -22.36
CA SER A 34 -14.55 -25.60 -21.78
C SER A 34 -14.59 -25.24 -20.29
N PRO A 35 -15.73 -24.79 -19.75
CA PRO A 35 -15.83 -24.42 -18.34
C PRO A 35 -15.46 -25.59 -17.40
N CYS A 36 -14.66 -25.30 -16.38
CA CYS A 36 -14.33 -26.28 -15.35
C CYS A 36 -15.56 -26.66 -14.52
N ARG A 37 -15.76 -27.96 -14.26
CA ARG A 37 -16.82 -28.42 -13.37
C ARG A 37 -16.40 -28.28 -11.91
N VAL A 38 -17.03 -27.37 -11.18
CA VAL A 38 -16.73 -27.12 -9.78
C VAL A 38 -17.79 -27.75 -8.87
N LYS A 39 -17.38 -28.74 -8.08
CA LYS A 39 -18.24 -29.39 -7.07
C LYS A 39 -18.04 -28.71 -5.72
N VAL A 40 -19.12 -28.51 -4.98
CA VAL A 40 -19.07 -27.91 -3.63
C VAL A 40 -19.55 -28.93 -2.61
N ARG A 41 -18.82 -29.08 -1.50
CA ARG A 41 -19.13 -29.96 -0.38
C ARG A 41 -19.06 -29.19 0.94
N GLY A 42 -19.81 -29.65 1.94
CA GLY A 42 -19.83 -29.05 3.28
C GLY A 42 -20.74 -27.84 3.43
N ILE A 43 -21.60 -27.56 2.44
CA ILE A 43 -22.62 -26.50 2.49
C ILE A 43 -23.99 -27.16 2.51
N GLY A 44 -24.68 -27.05 3.64
CA GLY A 44 -26.04 -27.56 3.80
C GLY A 44 -27.09 -26.57 3.25
N PRO A 45 -28.34 -27.02 3.06
CA PRO A 45 -29.45 -26.18 2.56
C PRO A 45 -29.85 -25.04 3.50
N THR A 46 -29.30 -24.99 4.72
CA THR A 46 -29.54 -23.94 5.73
C THR A 46 -28.33 -23.01 5.90
N ALA A 47 -27.37 -23.03 4.97
CA ALA A 47 -26.22 -22.14 5.03
C ALA A 47 -26.65 -20.66 4.97
N PRO A 48 -25.97 -19.74 5.70
CA PRO A 48 -26.28 -18.33 5.59
C PRO A 48 -26.11 -17.82 4.15
N HIS A 49 -27.02 -16.98 3.68
CA HIS A 49 -26.97 -16.44 2.31
C HIS A 49 -25.59 -15.85 1.94
N ALA A 50 -24.96 -15.12 2.86
CA ALA A 50 -23.61 -14.58 2.64
C ALA A 50 -22.55 -15.66 2.34
N THR A 51 -22.65 -16.83 2.99
CA THR A 51 -21.77 -17.98 2.72
C THR A 51 -22.02 -18.53 1.32
N GLU A 52 -23.28 -18.63 0.90
CA GLU A 52 -23.62 -19.08 -0.46
C GLU A 52 -23.10 -18.11 -1.52
N THR A 53 -23.25 -16.80 -1.33
CA THR A 53 -22.76 -15.78 -2.27
C THR A 53 -21.24 -15.85 -2.44
N THR A 54 -20.48 -15.90 -1.34
CA THR A 54 -19.01 -16.00 -1.41
C THR A 54 -18.56 -17.29 -2.09
N VAL A 55 -19.22 -18.42 -1.81
CA VAL A 55 -18.85 -19.69 -2.45
C VAL A 55 -19.26 -19.71 -3.93
N ALA A 56 -20.35 -19.05 -4.31
CA ALA A 56 -20.71 -18.87 -5.70
C ALA A 56 -19.63 -18.09 -6.47
N LEU A 57 -19.05 -17.04 -5.88
CA LEU A 57 -17.92 -16.31 -6.47
C LEU A 57 -16.69 -17.19 -6.64
N ALA A 58 -16.35 -18.00 -5.63
CA ALA A 58 -15.23 -18.95 -5.73
C ALA A 58 -15.46 -19.96 -6.86
N ARG A 59 -16.70 -20.43 -7.00
CA ARG A 59 -17.12 -21.37 -8.06
C ARG A 59 -17.01 -20.73 -9.44
N GLU A 60 -17.49 -19.51 -9.61
CA GLU A 60 -17.47 -18.75 -10.86
C GLU A 60 -16.02 -18.48 -11.30
N ALA A 61 -15.18 -17.96 -10.41
CA ALA A 61 -13.76 -17.72 -10.70
C ALA A 61 -13.03 -18.97 -11.21
N LEU A 62 -13.30 -20.14 -10.61
CA LEU A 62 -12.72 -21.41 -11.05
C LEU A 62 -13.35 -21.94 -12.35
N ALA A 63 -14.67 -21.82 -12.52
CA ALA A 63 -15.35 -22.26 -13.74
C ALA A 63 -14.83 -21.49 -14.97
N ASP A 64 -14.57 -20.20 -14.80
CA ASP A 64 -14.15 -19.29 -15.88
C ASP A 64 -12.64 -19.29 -16.11
N GLY A 65 -11.83 -19.57 -15.07
CA GLY A 65 -10.37 -19.42 -15.13
C GLY A 65 -9.56 -20.71 -15.05
N TYR A 66 -10.11 -21.80 -14.50
CA TYR A 66 -9.34 -23.04 -14.30
C TYR A 66 -9.36 -23.91 -15.55
N ARG A 67 -8.18 -24.34 -16.01
CA ARG A 67 -7.97 -25.12 -17.24
C ARG A 67 -8.06 -26.64 -17.03
N GLY A 68 -8.15 -27.11 -15.79
CA GLY A 68 -8.43 -28.52 -15.50
C GLY A 68 -9.93 -28.85 -15.61
N SER A 69 -10.27 -30.15 -15.67
CA SER A 69 -11.64 -30.60 -15.93
C SER A 69 -12.59 -30.44 -14.73
N ASP A 70 -12.08 -30.67 -13.51
CA ASP A 70 -12.89 -30.71 -12.30
C ASP A 70 -12.12 -30.17 -11.08
N VAL A 71 -12.79 -29.35 -10.27
CA VAL A 71 -12.30 -28.87 -8.97
C VAL A 71 -13.35 -29.16 -7.90
N THR A 72 -12.90 -29.50 -6.68
CA THR A 72 -13.80 -29.63 -5.52
C THR A 72 -13.50 -28.54 -4.49
N LEU A 73 -14.50 -27.76 -4.11
CA LEU A 73 -14.48 -26.86 -2.97
C LEU A 73 -15.07 -27.59 -1.75
N VAL A 74 -14.34 -27.62 -0.63
CA VAL A 74 -14.74 -28.30 0.61
C VAL A 74 -14.75 -27.31 1.76
N LEU A 75 -15.94 -26.97 2.25
CA LEU A 75 -16.08 -26.20 3.49
C LEU A 75 -16.00 -27.17 4.68
N ASP A 76 -14.87 -27.16 5.38
CA ASP A 76 -14.62 -27.96 6.60
C ASP A 76 -14.38 -27.02 7.79
N THR A 77 -15.45 -26.71 8.51
CA THR A 77 -15.41 -25.82 9.68
C THR A 77 -14.57 -26.38 10.83
N ALA A 78 -14.31 -27.70 10.87
CA ALA A 78 -13.47 -28.32 11.90
C ALA A 78 -11.97 -28.01 11.70
N ALA A 79 -11.55 -27.64 10.48
CA ALA A 79 -10.14 -27.36 10.16
C ALA A 79 -9.57 -26.09 10.82
N ARG A 80 -10.43 -25.15 11.27
CA ARG A 80 -10.05 -23.91 12.00
C ARG A 80 -8.87 -23.14 11.36
N LEU A 81 -8.92 -22.95 10.05
CA LEU A 81 -7.90 -22.24 9.26
C LEU A 81 -8.10 -20.72 9.23
N GLY A 82 -9.21 -20.20 9.78
CA GLY A 82 -9.58 -18.79 9.64
C GLY A 82 -9.87 -18.45 8.17
N ASP A 83 -9.14 -17.47 7.64
CA ASP A 83 -9.12 -17.10 6.21
C ASP A 83 -8.28 -18.07 5.36
N GLY A 84 -7.54 -18.99 5.98
CA GLY A 84 -6.65 -19.93 5.30
C GLY A 84 -7.36 -21.05 4.56
N PHE A 85 -6.59 -21.79 3.77
CA PHE A 85 -7.05 -22.89 2.92
C PHE A 85 -5.97 -23.96 2.73
N ARG A 86 -6.36 -25.13 2.23
CA ARG A 86 -5.48 -26.20 1.78
C ARG A 86 -5.75 -26.48 0.31
N LEU A 87 -4.69 -26.54 -0.50
CA LEU A 87 -4.75 -26.92 -1.92
C LEU A 87 -4.19 -28.33 -2.09
N GLN A 88 -4.94 -29.19 -2.76
CA GLN A 88 -4.51 -30.54 -3.15
C GLN A 88 -4.76 -30.74 -4.65
N GLY A 89 -3.90 -31.47 -5.36
CA GLY A 89 -4.07 -31.71 -6.79
C GLY A 89 -2.92 -32.51 -7.42
N PRO A 90 -2.84 -32.63 -8.76
CA PRO A 90 -3.64 -31.95 -9.78
C PRO A 90 -4.94 -32.69 -10.20
N ARG A 91 -5.17 -33.94 -9.78
CA ARG A 91 -6.33 -34.73 -10.25
C ARG A 91 -6.93 -35.64 -9.16
N PRO A 92 -8.05 -35.24 -8.52
CA PRO A 92 -8.76 -33.96 -8.67
C PRO A 92 -8.07 -32.83 -7.89
N ALA A 93 -8.16 -31.60 -8.41
CA ALA A 93 -7.81 -30.42 -7.63
C ALA A 93 -8.89 -30.16 -6.55
N THR A 94 -8.47 -29.87 -5.33
CA THR A 94 -9.35 -29.65 -4.17
C THR A 94 -8.88 -28.42 -3.40
N VAL A 95 -9.82 -27.54 -3.07
CA VAL A 95 -9.64 -26.41 -2.14
C VAL A 95 -10.45 -26.71 -0.89
N THR A 96 -9.78 -26.85 0.26
CA THR A 96 -10.44 -27.02 1.56
C THR A 96 -10.24 -25.79 2.41
N ALA A 97 -11.28 -25.26 3.04
CA ALA A 97 -11.16 -24.14 3.97
C ALA A 97 -12.18 -24.23 5.11
N SER A 98 -11.94 -23.52 6.21
CA SER A 98 -12.86 -23.44 7.35
C SER A 98 -13.91 -22.34 7.24
N SER A 99 -13.83 -21.52 6.20
CA SER A 99 -14.71 -20.38 5.95
C SER A 99 -14.99 -20.24 4.46
N ALA A 100 -16.12 -19.61 4.12
CA ALA A 100 -16.47 -19.30 2.73
C ALA A 100 -15.40 -18.45 2.05
N VAL A 101 -14.87 -17.46 2.77
CA VAL A 101 -13.82 -16.58 2.26
C VAL A 101 -12.50 -17.34 2.03
N GLY A 102 -12.15 -18.30 2.88
CA GLY A 102 -10.98 -19.16 2.64
C GLY A 102 -11.12 -20.00 1.38
N LEU A 103 -12.33 -20.43 1.01
CA LEU A 103 -12.57 -21.07 -0.30
C LEU A 103 -12.35 -20.10 -1.46
N LEU A 104 -12.78 -18.84 -1.33
CA LEU A 104 -12.55 -17.80 -2.35
C LEU A 104 -11.06 -17.50 -2.51
N TYR A 105 -10.32 -17.32 -1.41
CA TYR A 105 -8.89 -17.08 -1.45
C TYR A 105 -8.13 -18.29 -2.01
N GLY A 106 -8.53 -19.50 -1.63
CA GLY A 106 -7.96 -20.73 -2.17
C GLY A 106 -8.25 -20.94 -3.66
N ALA A 107 -9.42 -20.54 -4.14
CA ALA A 107 -9.74 -20.53 -5.57
C ALA A 107 -8.77 -19.62 -6.35
N TYR A 108 -8.55 -18.39 -5.89
CA TYR A 108 -7.58 -17.49 -6.52
C TYR A 108 -6.13 -17.99 -6.40
N ALA A 109 -5.77 -18.63 -5.29
CA ALA A 109 -4.46 -19.25 -5.15
C ALA A 109 -4.24 -20.41 -6.13
N LEU A 110 -5.28 -21.21 -6.39
CA LEU A 110 -5.25 -22.27 -7.40
C LEU A 110 -5.10 -21.70 -8.82
N LEU A 111 -5.84 -20.63 -9.15
CA LEU A 111 -5.70 -19.91 -10.42
C LEU A 111 -4.31 -19.32 -10.60
N ARG A 112 -3.77 -18.66 -9.56
CA ARG A 112 -2.41 -18.12 -9.55
C ARG A 112 -1.38 -19.23 -9.78
N ARG A 113 -1.50 -20.37 -9.08
CA ARG A 113 -0.60 -21.52 -9.27
C ARG A 113 -0.59 -22.01 -10.72
N GLN A 114 -1.77 -22.12 -11.32
CA GLN A 114 -1.92 -22.50 -12.73
C GLN A 114 -1.28 -21.46 -13.67
N ASN A 115 -1.51 -20.18 -13.43
CA ASN A 115 -1.08 -19.10 -14.32
C ASN A 115 0.43 -18.82 -14.21
N THR A 116 1.05 -19.18 -13.10
CA THR A 116 2.50 -19.05 -12.88
C THR A 116 3.28 -20.31 -13.24
N GLN A 117 2.60 -21.37 -13.68
CA GLN A 117 3.19 -22.70 -13.98
C GLN A 117 3.97 -23.30 -12.79
N ALA A 118 3.57 -22.95 -11.56
CA ALA A 118 4.18 -23.50 -10.35
C ALA A 118 3.86 -25.00 -10.23
N GLU A 119 4.81 -25.81 -10.69
CA GLU A 119 4.90 -27.28 -10.62
C GLU A 119 3.68 -28.06 -11.15
N THR A 120 3.89 -28.84 -12.20
CA THR A 120 2.86 -29.72 -12.81
C THR A 120 2.63 -31.04 -12.04
N GLY A 121 3.38 -31.26 -10.96
CA GLY A 121 3.31 -32.46 -10.12
C GLY A 121 2.19 -32.43 -9.06
N PRO A 122 2.01 -33.53 -8.30
CA PRO A 122 1.15 -33.55 -7.12
C PRO A 122 1.55 -32.49 -6.11
N TYR A 123 0.56 -31.82 -5.53
CA TYR A 123 0.78 -30.84 -4.48
C TYR A 123 -0.23 -31.03 -3.35
N ASP A 124 0.22 -30.70 -2.15
CA ASP A 124 -0.56 -30.65 -0.94
C ASP A 124 0.02 -29.57 -0.03
N CYS A 125 -0.53 -28.36 -0.11
CA CYS A 125 -0.04 -27.22 0.67
C CYS A 125 -1.18 -26.58 1.47
N MET A 126 -0.84 -26.14 2.68
CA MET A 126 -1.73 -25.38 3.54
C MET A 126 -1.21 -23.96 3.66
N GLU A 127 -2.09 -22.99 3.45
CA GLU A 127 -1.82 -21.56 3.45
C GLU A 127 -2.66 -20.88 4.53
N ARG A 128 -2.04 -19.98 5.28
CA ARG A 128 -2.71 -19.15 6.30
C ARG A 128 -2.11 -17.75 6.25
N PRO A 129 -2.92 -16.68 6.37
CA PRO A 129 -2.37 -15.34 6.41
C PRO A 129 -1.57 -15.13 7.70
N ALA A 130 -0.41 -14.51 7.59
CA ALA A 130 0.44 -14.12 8.73
C ALA A 130 -0.17 -12.95 9.52
N LEU A 131 -0.92 -12.07 8.84
CA LEU A 131 -1.51 -10.86 9.40
C LEU A 131 -3.03 -10.92 9.37
N THR A 132 -3.68 -10.48 10.45
CA THR A 132 -5.14 -10.56 10.59
C THR A 132 -5.85 -9.46 9.81
N LEU A 133 -5.35 -8.23 9.88
CA LEU A 133 -5.87 -7.08 9.14
C LEU A 133 -4.96 -6.74 7.96
N ARG A 134 -5.51 -6.78 6.75
CA ARG A 134 -4.77 -6.55 5.49
C ARG A 134 -5.55 -5.48 4.73
N MET A 135 -5.22 -4.23 4.99
CA MET A 135 -6.07 -3.07 4.77
C MET A 135 -5.55 -2.18 3.64
N LEU A 136 -6.44 -1.61 2.82
CA LEU A 136 -6.12 -0.49 1.94
C LEU A 136 -6.73 0.81 2.46
N ASP A 137 -5.92 1.86 2.52
CA ASP A 137 -6.34 3.21 2.91
C ASP A 137 -6.49 4.07 1.66
N HIS A 138 -7.72 4.53 1.38
CA HIS A 138 -7.97 5.43 0.25
C HIS A 138 -7.97 6.88 0.72
N TRP A 139 -7.08 7.70 0.18
CA TRP A 139 -7.02 9.13 0.46
C TRP A 139 -8.00 9.94 -0.41
N ASP A 140 -9.21 9.41 -0.52
CA ASP A 140 -10.25 9.89 -1.44
C ASP A 140 -11.13 10.94 -0.76
N ASN A 141 -11.28 12.08 -1.42
CA ASN A 141 -12.16 13.15 -0.97
C ASN A 141 -13.59 12.93 -1.50
N PRO A 142 -14.62 13.40 -0.78
CA PRO A 142 -16.01 13.25 -1.24
C PRO A 142 -16.35 13.92 -2.57
N ASP A 143 -15.51 14.87 -3.04
CA ASP A 143 -15.64 15.51 -4.36
C ASP A 143 -15.03 14.69 -5.50
N GLY A 144 -14.40 13.55 -5.19
CA GLY A 144 -13.77 12.64 -6.12
C GLY A 144 -12.31 12.95 -6.44
N SER A 145 -11.73 14.02 -5.89
CA SER A 145 -10.27 14.17 -5.87
C SER A 145 -9.63 13.14 -4.93
N VAL A 146 -8.36 12.80 -5.18
CA VAL A 146 -7.59 11.86 -4.35
C VAL A 146 -6.33 12.58 -3.91
N GLU A 147 -6.14 12.75 -2.60
CA GLU A 147 -4.92 13.33 -2.05
C GLU A 147 -3.76 12.35 -2.29
N ARG A 148 -2.70 12.84 -2.96
CA ARG A 148 -1.59 12.01 -3.45
C ARG A 148 -2.06 10.86 -4.36
N GLY A 149 -3.12 11.10 -5.13
CA GLY A 149 -3.61 10.19 -6.16
C GLY A 149 -3.05 10.52 -7.54
N TYR A 150 -2.39 9.53 -8.16
CA TYR A 150 -1.71 9.69 -9.44
C TYR A 150 -2.29 8.81 -10.55
N ALA A 151 -3.47 8.24 -10.30
CA ALA A 151 -4.14 7.28 -11.17
C ALA A 151 -5.57 7.73 -11.56
N GLY A 152 -5.82 9.04 -11.56
CA GLY A 152 -7.12 9.64 -11.87
C GLY A 152 -7.91 10.03 -10.62
N ARG A 153 -9.24 10.09 -10.76
CA ARG A 153 -10.18 10.42 -9.68
C ARG A 153 -10.56 9.18 -8.88
N SER A 154 -11.20 9.39 -7.73
CA SER A 154 -11.75 8.34 -6.88
C SER A 154 -12.58 7.31 -7.65
N ILE A 155 -12.42 6.04 -7.31
CA ILE A 155 -13.19 4.92 -7.88
C ILE A 155 -14.61 4.80 -7.30
N TRP A 156 -14.90 5.47 -6.19
CA TRP A 156 -16.19 5.30 -5.48
C TRP A 156 -17.36 5.94 -6.21
N LYS A 157 -17.12 6.99 -7.01
CA LYS A 157 -18.13 7.67 -7.85
C LYS A 157 -19.45 7.88 -7.11
N TRP A 158 -19.39 8.56 -5.96
CA TRP A 158 -20.52 8.76 -5.04
C TRP A 158 -21.77 9.31 -5.73
N GLU A 159 -21.61 10.11 -6.77
CA GLU A 159 -22.67 10.68 -7.60
C GLU A 159 -23.49 9.63 -8.37
N GLN A 160 -22.92 8.46 -8.66
CA GLN A 160 -23.59 7.36 -9.35
C GLN A 160 -24.32 6.40 -8.39
N MET A 161 -24.38 6.74 -7.10
CA MET A 161 -25.10 5.97 -6.09
C MET A 161 -26.33 6.72 -5.58
N ALA A 162 -27.52 6.14 -5.77
CA ALA A 162 -28.77 6.73 -5.30
C ALA A 162 -29.78 5.64 -4.95
N ALA A 163 -30.65 5.91 -3.97
CA ALA A 163 -31.71 5.00 -3.52
C ALA A 163 -31.22 3.55 -3.25
N GLY A 164 -30.06 3.41 -2.58
CA GLY A 164 -29.48 2.11 -2.22
C GLY A 164 -28.90 1.31 -3.39
N ARG A 165 -28.67 1.93 -4.55
CA ARG A 165 -28.14 1.28 -5.76
C ARG A 165 -26.99 2.08 -6.34
N MET A 166 -26.18 1.42 -7.18
CA MET A 166 -25.15 2.03 -8.02
C MET A 166 -25.40 1.69 -9.48
N SER A 167 -24.84 2.45 -10.42
CA SER A 167 -24.89 2.16 -11.85
C SER A 167 -24.25 0.80 -12.19
N ASP A 168 -24.69 0.16 -13.28
CA ASP A 168 -24.15 -1.16 -13.68
C ASP A 168 -22.67 -1.09 -14.06
N SER A 169 -22.24 0.01 -14.70
CA SER A 169 -20.83 0.22 -15.04
C SER A 169 -19.96 0.39 -13.79
N LEU A 170 -20.44 1.12 -12.78
CA LEU A 170 -19.74 1.25 -11.51
C LEU A 170 -19.70 -0.07 -10.76
N ARG A 171 -20.80 -0.82 -10.74
CA ARG A 171 -20.86 -2.16 -10.16
C ARG A 171 -19.83 -3.08 -10.79
N ALA A 172 -19.80 -3.16 -12.13
CA ALA A 172 -18.85 -4.00 -12.84
C ALA A 172 -17.39 -3.63 -12.50
N ARG A 173 -17.09 -2.33 -12.44
CA ARG A 173 -15.77 -1.84 -12.06
C ARG A 173 -15.44 -2.21 -10.61
N LEU A 174 -16.30 -1.90 -9.64
CA LEU A 174 -16.05 -2.21 -8.24
C LEU A 174 -16.00 -3.72 -7.95
N CYS A 175 -16.67 -4.56 -8.75
CA CYS A 175 -16.48 -6.01 -8.70
C CYS A 175 -15.05 -6.41 -9.07
N LEU A 176 -14.47 -5.84 -10.15
CA LEU A 176 -13.06 -6.10 -10.49
C LEU A 176 -12.10 -5.65 -9.38
N TYR A 177 -12.36 -4.50 -8.76
CA TYR A 177 -11.61 -4.04 -7.58
C TYR A 177 -11.71 -5.04 -6.42
N ALA A 178 -12.91 -5.56 -6.14
CA ALA A 178 -13.13 -6.54 -5.07
C ALA A 178 -12.43 -7.88 -5.36
N GLN A 179 -12.51 -8.35 -6.62
CA GLN A 179 -11.81 -9.54 -7.09
C GLN A 179 -10.29 -9.40 -6.97
N ALA A 180 -9.73 -8.27 -7.38
CA ALA A 180 -8.30 -8.00 -7.29
C ALA A 180 -7.82 -8.08 -5.83
N ASN A 181 -8.52 -7.40 -4.92
CA ASN A 181 -8.21 -7.45 -3.50
C ASN A 181 -8.34 -8.86 -2.91
N ALA A 182 -9.44 -9.58 -3.20
CA ALA A 182 -9.63 -10.95 -2.72
C ALA A 182 -8.57 -11.92 -3.28
N SER A 183 -8.11 -11.72 -4.51
CA SER A 183 -7.11 -12.60 -5.14
C SER A 183 -5.74 -12.60 -4.45
N VAL A 184 -5.43 -11.51 -3.76
CA VAL A 184 -4.23 -11.33 -2.94
C VAL A 184 -4.54 -11.28 -1.44
N GLY A 185 -5.78 -11.56 -1.05
CA GLY A 185 -6.21 -11.73 0.34
C GLY A 185 -6.45 -10.44 1.14
N ILE A 186 -6.48 -9.26 0.51
CA ILE A 186 -6.84 -7.99 1.19
C ILE A 186 -8.28 -8.10 1.71
N ASN A 187 -8.50 -7.74 2.99
CA ASN A 187 -9.76 -7.99 3.70
C ASN A 187 -10.36 -6.75 4.37
N ALA A 188 -9.76 -5.58 4.18
CA ALA A 188 -10.29 -4.33 4.71
C ALA A 188 -9.99 -3.14 3.78
N VAL A 189 -10.92 -2.19 3.72
CA VAL A 189 -10.73 -0.94 2.99
C VAL A 189 -11.26 0.25 3.80
N VAL A 190 -10.47 1.30 3.91
CA VAL A 190 -10.92 2.62 4.36
C VAL A 190 -11.29 3.42 3.12
N LEU A 191 -12.54 3.87 3.00
CA LEU A 191 -13.05 4.44 1.75
C LEU A 191 -12.72 5.93 1.55
N ASN A 192 -12.24 6.62 2.57
CA ASN A 192 -12.11 8.08 2.52
C ASN A 192 -10.85 8.59 3.21
N ASN A 193 -10.48 9.80 2.80
CA ASN A 193 -9.27 10.48 3.23
C ASN A 193 -9.14 10.60 4.75
N VAL A 194 -7.91 10.38 5.22
CA VAL A 194 -7.48 10.57 6.62
C VAL A 194 -7.61 12.03 7.06
N ASN A 195 -7.49 12.99 6.13
CA ASN A 195 -7.94 14.37 6.31
C ASN A 195 -9.48 14.41 6.24
N ALA A 196 -10.11 13.80 7.24
CA ALA A 196 -11.47 13.33 7.14
C ALA A 196 -12.52 14.45 7.09
N SER A 197 -13.45 14.33 6.15
CA SER A 197 -14.64 15.20 6.09
C SER A 197 -15.73 14.68 7.03
N PRO A 198 -16.28 15.51 7.93
CA PRO A 198 -17.44 15.12 8.76
C PRO A 198 -18.67 14.69 7.96
N LYS A 199 -18.76 15.10 6.68
CA LYS A 199 -19.84 14.72 5.76
C LYS A 199 -19.98 13.21 5.58
N MET A 200 -18.88 12.46 5.70
CA MET A 200 -18.90 10.99 5.57
C MET A 200 -19.75 10.30 6.64
N LEU A 201 -20.00 10.96 7.78
CA LEU A 201 -20.87 10.45 8.85
C LEU A 201 -22.32 10.93 8.76
N SER A 202 -22.67 11.71 7.73
CA SER A 202 -24.06 12.07 7.45
C SER A 202 -24.83 10.89 6.88
N ARG A 203 -26.15 10.88 7.07
CA ARG A 203 -27.00 9.79 6.58
C ARG A 203 -26.88 9.57 5.07
N ILE A 204 -26.81 10.66 4.30
CA ILE A 204 -26.68 10.64 2.83
C ILE A 204 -25.44 9.85 2.39
N TYR A 205 -24.31 10.05 3.06
CA TYR A 205 -23.09 9.31 2.74
C TYR A 205 -23.10 7.90 3.32
N LEU A 206 -23.63 7.69 4.53
CA LEU A 206 -23.75 6.36 5.12
C LEU A 206 -24.60 5.41 4.25
N ASP A 207 -25.68 5.90 3.64
CA ASP A 207 -26.48 5.11 2.70
C ASP A 207 -25.66 4.70 1.46
N LYS A 208 -24.76 5.57 0.96
CA LYS A 208 -23.84 5.24 -0.16
C LYS A 208 -22.74 4.27 0.25
N VAL A 209 -22.17 4.47 1.45
CA VAL A 209 -21.17 3.57 2.03
C VAL A 209 -21.74 2.17 2.20
N GLN A 210 -23.02 2.04 2.60
CA GLN A 210 -23.70 0.75 2.65
C GLN A 210 -23.72 0.05 1.29
N VAL A 211 -24.04 0.76 0.19
CA VAL A 211 -24.02 0.16 -1.16
C VAL A 211 -22.65 -0.41 -1.52
N VAL A 212 -21.57 0.29 -1.15
CA VAL A 212 -20.19 -0.20 -1.34
C VAL A 212 -19.89 -1.39 -0.44
N ALA A 213 -20.23 -1.30 0.86
CA ALA A 213 -20.02 -2.38 1.81
C ALA A 213 -20.74 -3.68 1.39
N ASP A 214 -21.97 -3.57 0.89
CA ASP A 214 -22.76 -4.70 0.42
C ASP A 214 -22.13 -5.39 -0.80
N LEU A 215 -21.51 -4.62 -1.70
CA LEU A 215 -20.77 -5.16 -2.86
C LEU A 215 -19.49 -5.88 -2.44
N LEU A 216 -18.77 -5.32 -1.46
CA LEU A 216 -17.46 -5.82 -1.03
C LEU A 216 -17.56 -7.01 -0.07
N ARG A 217 -18.64 -7.12 0.70
CA ARG A 217 -18.84 -8.14 1.73
C ARG A 217 -18.66 -9.59 1.23
N PRO A 218 -19.23 -10.02 0.09
CA PRO A 218 -19.04 -11.39 -0.41
C PRO A 218 -17.58 -11.73 -0.74
N TYR A 219 -16.72 -10.74 -0.96
CA TYR A 219 -15.30 -10.90 -1.20
C TYR A 219 -14.46 -10.94 0.09
N GLY A 220 -15.11 -10.88 1.25
CA GLY A 220 -14.46 -10.89 2.56
C GLY A 220 -13.83 -9.55 2.94
N ILE A 221 -14.22 -8.45 2.30
CA ILE A 221 -13.63 -7.13 2.50
C ILE A 221 -14.54 -6.29 3.39
N ARG A 222 -14.08 -5.95 4.59
CA ARG A 222 -14.82 -5.07 5.50
C ARG A 222 -14.54 -3.60 5.21
N VAL A 223 -15.58 -2.78 5.30
CA VAL A 223 -15.49 -1.33 5.13
C VAL A 223 -15.16 -0.65 6.45
N TYR A 224 -14.25 0.31 6.39
CA TYR A 224 -13.87 1.25 7.44
C TYR A 224 -14.04 2.69 6.91
N LEU A 225 -14.12 3.66 7.82
CA LEU A 225 -14.14 5.08 7.47
C LEU A 225 -13.09 5.86 8.27
N SER A 226 -12.38 6.77 7.59
CA SER A 226 -11.62 7.79 8.28
C SER A 226 -12.59 8.79 8.89
N VAL A 227 -12.42 9.12 10.18
CA VAL A 227 -13.32 10.04 10.89
C VAL A 227 -12.63 11.30 11.36
N ASN A 228 -13.33 12.42 11.24
CA ASN A 228 -12.91 13.68 11.85
C ASN A 228 -13.23 13.61 13.35
N PHE A 229 -12.23 13.74 14.20
CA PHE A 229 -12.40 13.63 15.66
C PHE A 229 -13.44 14.64 16.19
N ALA A 230 -13.46 15.84 15.60
CA ALA A 230 -14.39 16.91 15.94
C ALA A 230 -15.74 16.86 15.20
N SER A 231 -16.10 15.73 14.56
CA SER A 231 -17.40 15.57 13.87
C SER A 231 -18.63 16.00 14.70
N PRO A 232 -18.75 15.65 16.00
CA PRO A 232 -19.88 16.12 16.82
C PRO A 232 -20.03 17.64 16.86
N MET A 233 -18.91 18.38 16.77
CA MET A 233 -18.89 19.83 16.80
C MET A 233 -19.07 20.41 15.40
N ALA A 234 -18.38 19.86 14.40
CA ALA A 234 -18.49 20.30 13.01
C ALA A 234 -19.88 20.11 12.40
N LEU A 235 -20.65 19.14 12.89
CA LEU A 235 -22.04 18.89 12.49
C LEU A 235 -23.07 19.66 13.36
N GLY A 236 -22.62 20.45 14.33
CA GLY A 236 -23.47 21.32 15.15
C GLY A 236 -24.19 20.63 16.33
N ASP A 237 -23.96 19.34 16.57
CA ASP A 237 -24.63 18.58 17.65
C ASP A 237 -24.10 18.88 19.05
N THR A 238 -22.85 19.35 19.14
CA THR A 238 -22.17 19.69 20.40
C THR A 238 -21.32 20.95 20.23
N ARG A 239 -21.01 21.63 21.34
CA ARG A 239 -20.15 22.84 21.34
C ARG A 239 -18.65 22.53 21.52
N THR A 240 -18.29 21.25 21.63
CA THR A 240 -16.95 20.76 21.96
C THR A 240 -16.80 19.35 21.41
N ALA A 241 -15.56 18.89 21.20
CA ALA A 241 -15.24 17.50 20.92
C ALA A 241 -14.35 16.86 22.01
N ASP A 242 -14.33 17.39 23.24
CA ASP A 242 -13.59 16.79 24.36
C ASP A 242 -14.07 15.33 24.59
N PRO A 243 -13.20 14.31 24.47
CA PRO A 243 -13.58 12.91 24.64
C PRO A 243 -14.05 12.56 26.06
N GLN A 244 -13.78 13.39 27.07
CA GLN A 244 -14.35 13.22 28.41
C GLN A 244 -15.75 13.82 28.56
N ASN A 245 -16.20 14.65 27.61
CA ASN A 245 -17.53 15.25 27.68
C ASN A 245 -18.63 14.19 27.44
N ALA A 246 -19.56 14.06 28.39
CA ALA A 246 -20.63 13.06 28.32
C ALA A 246 -21.54 13.20 27.09
N ARG A 247 -21.73 14.41 26.55
CA ARG A 247 -22.53 14.61 25.31
C ARG A 247 -21.77 14.11 24.07
N VAL A 248 -20.45 14.31 24.01
CA VAL A 248 -19.58 13.83 22.94
C VAL A 248 -19.57 12.29 22.92
N ARG A 249 -19.37 11.65 24.08
CA ARG A 249 -19.43 10.18 24.20
C ARG A 249 -20.76 9.61 23.72
N ARG A 250 -21.87 10.20 24.17
CA ARG A 250 -23.21 9.80 23.72
C ARG A 250 -23.44 10.01 22.23
N TRP A 251 -22.84 11.04 21.64
CA TRP A 251 -22.92 11.27 20.19
C TRP A 251 -22.24 10.13 19.43
N TRP A 252 -21.01 9.78 19.79
CA TRP A 252 -20.27 8.70 19.14
C TRP A 252 -20.95 7.34 19.32
N GLN A 253 -21.49 7.06 20.50
CA GLN A 253 -22.29 5.85 20.75
C GLN A 253 -23.52 5.76 19.83
N ARG A 254 -24.28 6.85 19.68
CA ARG A 254 -25.43 6.88 18.76
C ARG A 254 -25.00 6.75 17.30
N LYS A 255 -23.92 7.41 16.90
CA LYS A 255 -23.40 7.34 15.52
C LYS A 255 -22.91 5.93 15.19
N ALA A 256 -22.20 5.27 16.12
CA ALA A 256 -21.83 3.87 15.97
C ALA A 256 -23.06 2.98 15.83
N ALA A 257 -24.08 3.14 16.68
CA ALA A 257 -25.32 2.37 16.58
C ALA A 257 -26.02 2.55 15.23
N GLU A 258 -26.07 3.77 14.69
CA GLU A 258 -26.62 4.04 13.36
C GLU A 258 -25.82 3.32 12.26
N ILE A 259 -24.49 3.42 12.29
CA ILE A 259 -23.61 2.77 11.31
C ILE A 259 -23.81 1.25 11.33
N TYR A 260 -23.80 0.62 12.51
CA TYR A 260 -23.96 -0.82 12.64
C TYR A 260 -25.37 -1.31 12.35
N ALA A 261 -26.40 -0.46 12.49
CA ALA A 261 -27.74 -0.78 12.02
C ALA A 261 -27.81 -0.86 10.48
N LEU A 262 -27.01 -0.06 9.77
CA LEU A 262 -26.91 -0.08 8.30
C LEU A 262 -25.96 -1.16 7.80
N MET A 263 -24.84 -1.36 8.50
CA MET A 263 -23.75 -2.23 8.11
C MET A 263 -23.30 -3.04 9.34
N PRO A 264 -23.95 -4.18 9.62
CA PRO A 264 -23.67 -4.98 10.83
C PRO A 264 -22.23 -5.49 10.94
N ASP A 265 -21.52 -5.57 9.81
CA ASP A 265 -20.14 -6.03 9.71
C ASP A 265 -19.12 -4.90 9.48
N PHE A 266 -19.52 -3.64 9.73
CA PHE A 266 -18.62 -2.47 9.64
C PHE A 266 -17.35 -2.70 10.46
N GLY A 267 -16.20 -2.44 9.84
CA GLY A 267 -14.90 -2.72 10.44
C GLY A 267 -14.53 -1.78 11.57
N GLY A 268 -14.83 -0.49 11.41
CA GLY A 268 -14.53 0.55 12.38
C GLY A 268 -13.93 1.81 11.78
N PHE A 269 -13.13 2.53 12.57
CA PHE A 269 -12.64 3.85 12.21
C PHE A 269 -11.12 3.91 12.01
N LEU A 270 -10.68 4.66 11.01
CA LEU A 270 -9.31 5.17 10.90
C LEU A 270 -9.28 6.62 11.41
N VAL A 271 -8.23 7.00 12.14
CA VAL A 271 -8.16 8.34 12.76
C VAL A 271 -6.78 8.96 12.56
N LYS A 272 -6.75 10.14 11.92
CA LYS A 272 -5.64 11.11 11.98
C LYS A 272 -6.09 12.25 12.88
N ALA A 273 -5.38 12.46 13.99
CA ALA A 273 -5.74 13.46 15.00
C ALA A 273 -4.50 14.21 15.49
N ASN A 274 -4.65 15.50 15.79
CA ASN A 274 -3.57 16.41 16.23
C ASN A 274 -2.32 16.38 15.32
N SER A 275 -2.53 16.25 14.00
CA SER A 275 -1.47 16.18 13.00
C SER A 275 -1.86 17.00 11.78
N GLU A 276 -0.96 17.87 11.33
CA GLU A 276 -1.16 18.74 10.15
C GLU A 276 -2.49 19.54 10.17
N GLY A 277 -2.85 20.06 11.34
CA GLY A 277 -4.07 20.86 11.54
C GLY A 277 -5.36 20.04 11.68
N GLN A 278 -5.30 18.70 11.64
CA GLN A 278 -6.47 17.86 11.93
C GLN A 278 -6.82 17.90 13.43
N PRO A 279 -8.12 18.03 13.77
CA PRO A 279 -8.55 18.14 15.16
C PRO A 279 -8.31 16.84 15.93
N GLY A 280 -8.13 16.94 17.24
CA GLY A 280 -7.89 15.78 18.07
C GLY A 280 -7.96 16.03 19.59
N PRO A 281 -7.74 14.99 20.40
CA PRO A 281 -7.82 15.08 21.86
C PRO A 281 -6.90 16.15 22.47
N GLY A 282 -5.74 16.41 21.87
CA GLY A 282 -4.79 17.43 22.33
C GLY A 282 -5.37 18.85 22.37
N ASP A 283 -6.36 19.15 21.51
CA ASP A 283 -7.04 20.45 21.48
C ASP A 283 -7.88 20.70 22.76
N TYR A 284 -8.10 19.64 23.53
CA TYR A 284 -8.86 19.63 24.79
C TYR A 284 -8.00 19.23 25.99
N HIS A 285 -6.68 19.28 25.85
CA HIS A 285 -5.71 18.84 26.88
C HIS A 285 -5.93 17.38 27.30
N ARG A 286 -6.26 16.51 26.33
CA ARG A 286 -6.41 15.07 26.51
C ARG A 286 -5.32 14.33 25.74
N THR A 287 -5.02 13.13 26.20
CA THR A 287 -4.08 12.22 25.55
C THR A 287 -4.71 11.53 24.34
N HIS A 288 -3.88 11.03 23.42
CA HIS A 288 -4.33 10.17 22.33
C HIS A 288 -5.06 8.92 22.83
N ALA A 289 -4.64 8.34 23.96
CA ALA A 289 -5.31 7.20 24.57
C ALA A 289 -6.76 7.53 24.98
N GLU A 290 -7.00 8.68 25.59
CA GLU A 290 -8.36 9.10 25.97
C GLU A 290 -9.26 9.33 24.75
N GLY A 291 -8.72 9.96 23.69
CA GLY A 291 -9.42 10.15 22.43
C GLY A 291 -9.77 8.84 21.75
N ALA A 292 -8.79 7.96 21.59
CA ALA A 292 -8.95 6.64 20.97
C ALA A 292 -9.92 5.76 21.76
N ASN A 293 -9.78 5.71 23.09
CA ASN A 293 -10.62 4.87 23.95
C ASN A 293 -12.08 5.31 23.95
N MET A 294 -12.37 6.60 23.80
CA MET A 294 -13.76 7.08 23.65
C MET A 294 -14.43 6.52 22.38
N LEU A 295 -13.71 6.51 21.25
CA LEU A 295 -14.21 5.89 20.01
C LEU A 295 -14.30 4.37 20.15
N ALA A 296 -13.30 3.76 20.78
CA ALA A 296 -13.21 2.33 20.99
C ALA A 296 -14.38 1.81 21.84
N ASP A 297 -14.74 2.52 22.90
CA ASP A 297 -15.88 2.21 23.76
C ASP A 297 -17.22 2.32 23.00
N ALA A 298 -17.33 3.24 22.02
CA ALA A 298 -18.52 3.35 21.17
C ALA A 298 -18.67 2.20 20.17
N LEU A 299 -17.56 1.64 19.69
CA LEU A 299 -17.53 0.54 18.72
C LEU A 299 -17.55 -0.86 19.38
N ALA A 300 -17.15 -0.96 20.64
CA ALA A 300 -16.99 -2.24 21.36
C ALA A 300 -18.23 -3.16 21.34
N PRO A 301 -19.48 -2.66 21.50
CA PRO A 301 -20.68 -3.51 21.47
C PRO A 301 -20.89 -4.26 20.15
N TYR A 302 -20.26 -3.79 19.07
CA TYR A 302 -20.41 -4.32 17.73
C TYR A 302 -19.15 -5.03 17.21
N GLY A 303 -18.11 -5.14 18.05
CA GLY A 303 -16.83 -5.74 17.68
C GLY A 303 -15.94 -4.87 16.78
N GLY A 304 -16.29 -3.59 16.60
CA GLY A 304 -15.54 -2.65 15.77
C GLY A 304 -14.19 -2.25 16.33
N LYS A 305 -13.30 -1.81 15.44
CA LYS A 305 -11.92 -1.44 15.75
C LYS A 305 -11.65 0.06 15.54
N VAL A 306 -10.73 0.60 16.32
CA VAL A 306 -10.16 1.94 16.08
C VAL A 306 -8.72 1.75 15.62
N VAL A 307 -8.45 2.17 14.40
CA VAL A 307 -7.11 2.27 13.84
C VAL A 307 -6.65 3.71 14.03
N TRP A 308 -5.74 3.94 14.96
CA TRP A 308 -5.31 5.27 15.38
C TRP A 308 -3.91 5.55 14.83
N ARG A 309 -3.78 6.51 13.93
CA ARG A 309 -2.49 6.81 13.30
C ARG A 309 -1.54 7.49 14.29
N SER A 310 -0.30 7.02 14.35
CA SER A 310 0.78 7.59 15.16
C SER A 310 1.65 8.60 14.40
N PHE A 311 1.23 8.98 13.18
CA PHE A 311 1.86 10.05 12.40
C PHE A 311 1.52 11.43 13.01
N VAL A 312 2.16 11.75 14.12
CA VAL A 312 1.97 12.98 14.90
C VAL A 312 3.34 13.64 15.08
N TYR A 313 3.39 14.93 14.75
CA TYR A 313 4.52 15.83 14.96
C TYR A 313 3.98 17.27 15.02
N GLY A 314 4.78 18.21 15.52
CA GLY A 314 4.48 19.64 15.45
C GLY A 314 4.49 20.34 16.81
N ALA A 315 3.49 21.21 17.06
CA ALA A 315 3.56 22.25 18.08
C ALA A 315 3.84 21.75 19.53
N GLY A 316 3.36 20.56 19.89
CA GLY A 316 3.63 19.93 21.19
C GLY A 316 5.09 19.52 21.39
N HIS A 317 5.86 19.41 20.31
CA HIS A 317 7.24 18.93 20.26
C HIS A 317 8.19 19.97 19.65
N ARG A 318 7.87 21.25 19.81
CA ARG A 318 8.67 22.34 19.25
C ARG A 318 10.13 22.19 19.69
N HIS A 319 11.05 22.27 18.73
CA HIS A 319 12.51 22.10 18.90
C HIS A 319 13.01 20.66 19.08
N GLU A 320 12.12 19.66 19.15
CA GLU A 320 12.52 18.26 19.04
C GLU A 320 12.68 17.87 17.56
N ASP A 321 13.67 17.03 17.27
CA ASP A 321 13.83 16.48 15.92
C ASP A 321 12.59 15.69 15.48
N ARG A 322 12.01 16.03 14.32
CA ARG A 322 10.75 15.46 13.81
C ARG A 322 10.70 13.93 13.86
N VAL A 323 11.82 13.26 13.57
CA VAL A 323 11.89 11.79 13.54
C VAL A 323 11.74 11.15 14.92
N LYS A 324 11.85 11.92 16.01
CA LYS A 324 11.68 11.45 17.38
C LYS A 324 10.26 11.55 17.90
N GLN A 325 9.48 12.47 17.35
CA GLN A 325 8.26 13.00 17.98
C GLN A 325 7.16 11.94 18.12
N ALA A 326 7.04 11.01 17.18
CA ALA A 326 6.07 9.92 17.30
C ALA A 326 6.34 9.02 18.52
N VAL A 327 7.60 8.72 18.84
CA VAL A 327 7.94 7.96 20.05
C VAL A 327 7.69 8.83 21.29
N SER A 328 8.11 10.08 21.27
CA SER A 328 7.94 11.01 22.39
C SER A 328 6.47 11.23 22.76
N GLU A 329 5.57 11.26 21.76
CA GLU A 329 4.13 11.40 21.95
C GLU A 329 3.47 10.12 22.52
N PHE A 330 3.87 8.94 22.03
CA PHE A 330 3.12 7.70 22.28
C PHE A 330 3.73 6.77 23.33
N ALA A 331 5.05 6.80 23.59
CA ALA A 331 5.70 5.83 24.46
C ALA A 331 5.12 5.81 25.88
N GLY A 332 4.78 7.00 26.43
CA GLY A 332 4.14 7.11 27.74
C GLY A 332 2.69 6.60 27.81
N LEU A 333 2.10 6.25 26.67
CA LEU A 333 0.73 5.78 26.54
C LEU A 333 0.63 4.26 26.33
N ASP A 334 1.76 3.54 26.32
CA ASP A 334 1.76 2.10 26.05
C ASP A 334 0.96 1.33 27.11
N GLY A 335 0.03 0.49 26.65
CA GLY A 335 -0.88 -0.26 27.50
C GLY A 335 -2.06 0.53 28.07
N LEU A 336 -2.23 1.81 27.70
CA LEU A 336 -3.40 2.61 28.09
C LEU A 336 -4.55 2.55 27.06
N PHE A 337 -4.29 2.04 25.87
CA PHE A 337 -5.30 1.88 24.81
C PHE A 337 -6.18 0.64 25.05
N ARG A 338 -7.47 0.70 24.67
CA ARG A 338 -8.38 -0.47 24.71
C ARG A 338 -7.91 -1.57 23.75
N ASP A 339 -8.30 -2.82 24.03
CA ASP A 339 -7.96 -3.99 23.21
C ASP A 339 -8.45 -3.92 21.75
N ASN A 340 -9.47 -3.10 21.45
CA ASN A 340 -9.94 -2.85 20.09
C ASN A 340 -9.35 -1.59 19.44
N VAL A 341 -8.32 -1.00 20.04
CA VAL A 341 -7.48 0.05 19.42
C VAL A 341 -6.20 -0.59 18.87
N MET A 342 -5.81 -0.16 17.68
CA MET A 342 -4.53 -0.50 17.06
C MET A 342 -3.82 0.79 16.65
N LEU A 343 -2.55 0.94 17.04
CA LEU A 343 -1.72 2.05 16.60
C LEU A 343 -1.15 1.78 15.22
N GLN A 344 -1.53 2.60 14.24
CA GLN A 344 -1.05 2.53 12.87
C GLN A 344 0.16 3.45 12.69
N SER A 345 1.33 2.86 12.47
CA SER A 345 2.60 3.59 12.34
C SER A 345 3.20 3.37 10.95
N LYS A 346 3.72 4.44 10.33
CA LYS A 346 4.44 4.35 9.06
C LYS A 346 5.68 3.46 9.18
N ASN A 347 6.15 2.91 8.06
CA ASN A 347 7.35 2.05 8.06
C ASN A 347 8.60 2.76 8.56
N GLY A 348 8.73 4.07 8.32
CA GLY A 348 9.80 4.91 8.84
C GLY A 348 9.27 6.05 9.72
N PRO A 349 10.15 6.71 10.49
CA PRO A 349 9.76 7.73 11.46
C PRO A 349 9.42 9.09 10.86
N LEU A 350 9.62 9.28 9.55
CA LEU A 350 9.33 10.53 8.86
C LEU A 350 8.05 10.41 8.03
N ASP A 351 8.16 10.22 6.71
CA ASP A 351 7.04 10.33 5.80
C ASP A 351 7.34 9.67 4.45
N PHE A 352 7.37 8.33 4.45
CA PHE A 352 7.42 7.50 3.25
C PHE A 352 8.51 7.87 2.23
N GLN A 353 9.65 8.37 2.70
CA GLN A 353 10.77 8.72 1.83
C GLN A 353 11.29 7.47 1.09
N PRO A 354 11.94 7.63 -0.09
CA PRO A 354 12.53 6.52 -0.84
C PRO A 354 13.32 5.51 -0.02
N ARG A 355 14.03 5.97 1.02
CA ARG A 355 14.62 5.13 2.05
C ARG A 355 14.52 5.84 3.40
N GLU A 356 14.09 5.11 4.42
CA GLU A 356 14.11 5.52 5.83
C GLU A 356 14.61 4.34 6.67
N PRO A 357 15.23 4.57 7.84
CA PRO A 357 15.30 3.52 8.85
C PRO A 357 13.87 3.16 9.32
N TYR A 358 13.67 1.96 9.88
CA TYR A 358 12.36 1.63 10.45
C TYR A 358 11.94 2.60 11.57
N ALA A 359 10.64 2.76 11.78
CA ALA A 359 10.11 3.61 12.84
C ALA A 359 10.34 2.98 14.23
N PRO A 360 11.06 3.63 15.17
CA PRO A 360 11.35 3.05 16.49
C PRO A 360 10.11 2.82 17.36
N ILE A 361 8.97 3.43 17.03
CA ILE A 361 7.71 3.21 17.73
C ILE A 361 7.28 1.72 17.74
N PHE A 362 7.71 0.94 16.74
CA PHE A 362 7.50 -0.52 16.72
C PHE A 362 8.22 -1.26 17.85
N ASP A 363 9.30 -0.70 18.37
CA ASP A 363 10.02 -1.24 19.53
C ASP A 363 9.53 -0.65 20.85
N ARG A 364 8.91 0.54 20.82
CA ARG A 364 8.55 1.29 22.04
C ARG A 364 7.12 1.08 22.53
N MET A 365 6.26 0.50 21.70
CA MET A 365 4.90 0.11 22.10
C MET A 365 4.79 -1.41 22.11
N GLU A 366 4.96 -2.03 23.28
CA GLU A 366 4.96 -3.49 23.44
C GLU A 366 3.63 -4.02 23.97
N ARG A 367 2.86 -3.17 24.64
CA ARG A 367 1.58 -3.51 25.29
C ARG A 367 0.37 -2.99 24.53
N THR A 368 0.58 -2.42 23.36
CA THR A 368 -0.46 -1.88 22.48
C THR A 368 -0.43 -2.59 21.14
N SER A 369 -1.58 -2.98 20.61
CA SER A 369 -1.63 -3.61 19.29
C SER A 369 -1.14 -2.64 18.21
N GLN A 370 -0.27 -3.11 17.31
CA GLN A 370 0.31 -2.29 16.24
C GLN A 370 -0.11 -2.76 14.86
N LEU A 371 -0.23 -1.78 13.96
CA LEU A 371 -0.42 -1.92 12.52
C LEU A 371 0.70 -1.17 11.81
N ALA A 372 1.32 -1.77 10.80
CA ALA A 372 2.23 -1.02 9.94
C ALA A 372 1.45 -0.30 8.83
N GLU A 373 1.83 0.93 8.49
CA GLU A 373 1.32 1.68 7.34
C GLU A 373 2.44 1.76 6.30
N LEU A 374 2.14 1.32 5.08
CA LEU A 374 3.01 1.37 3.92
C LEU A 374 2.36 2.26 2.86
N GLN A 375 3.15 2.94 2.04
CA GLN A 375 2.62 3.73 0.93
C GLN A 375 2.73 2.94 -0.38
N ILE A 376 1.60 2.63 -1.02
CA ILE A 376 1.58 2.02 -2.35
C ILE A 376 1.58 3.14 -3.41
N THR A 377 0.82 4.21 -3.18
CA THR A 377 0.88 5.40 -4.02
C THR A 377 2.27 6.03 -3.93
N GLN A 378 2.82 6.43 -5.06
CA GLN A 378 4.23 6.81 -5.17
C GLN A 378 4.44 8.31 -4.93
N GLU A 379 3.95 8.85 -3.82
CA GLU A 379 4.03 10.29 -3.51
C GLU A 379 5.46 10.83 -3.65
N TYR A 380 6.39 10.13 -3.02
CA TYR A 380 7.82 10.44 -2.98
C TYR A 380 8.66 9.58 -3.93
N LEU A 381 8.01 8.80 -4.79
CA LEU A 381 8.63 7.78 -5.65
C LEU A 381 8.21 7.94 -7.11
N GLY A 382 7.99 9.20 -7.53
CA GLY A 382 7.75 9.56 -8.93
C GLY A 382 6.29 9.51 -9.40
N GLN A 383 5.32 9.43 -8.50
CA GLN A 383 3.92 9.79 -8.76
C GLN A 383 3.26 9.06 -9.95
N SER A 384 3.43 7.74 -10.01
CA SER A 384 3.00 6.89 -11.14
C SER A 384 3.56 7.31 -12.51
N ARG A 385 4.66 8.09 -12.53
CA ARG A 385 5.45 8.40 -13.72
C ARG A 385 6.76 7.62 -13.77
N HIS A 386 7.24 7.19 -12.62
CA HIS A 386 8.44 6.38 -12.49
C HIS A 386 8.08 4.91 -12.24
N LEU A 387 8.80 4.01 -12.89
CA LEU A 387 8.81 2.60 -12.52
C LEU A 387 9.59 2.47 -11.21
N VAL A 388 8.89 2.17 -10.12
CA VAL A 388 9.46 1.86 -8.81
C VAL A 388 8.67 0.72 -8.17
N TYR A 389 9.27 -0.46 -8.12
CA TYR A 389 8.70 -1.65 -7.49
C TYR A 389 9.04 -1.69 -6.00
N LEU A 390 8.02 -1.79 -5.15
CA LEU A 390 8.12 -1.48 -3.71
C LEU A 390 8.35 -2.69 -2.81
N ALA A 391 8.19 -3.91 -3.32
CA ALA A 391 8.38 -5.11 -2.50
C ALA A 391 9.78 -5.18 -1.85
N PRO A 392 10.90 -4.83 -2.52
CA PRO A 392 12.21 -4.79 -1.88
C PRO A 392 12.24 -3.89 -0.64
N MET A 393 11.66 -2.69 -0.72
CA MET A 393 11.58 -1.75 0.41
C MET A 393 10.76 -2.31 1.58
N TRP A 394 9.66 -2.99 1.30
CA TRP A 394 8.84 -3.59 2.36
C TRP A 394 9.48 -4.84 2.95
N LYS A 395 10.27 -5.59 2.17
CA LYS A 395 11.10 -6.69 2.70
C LYS A 395 12.17 -6.18 3.65
N GLU A 396 12.89 -5.10 3.29
CA GLU A 396 13.83 -4.42 4.20
C GLU A 396 13.15 -4.07 5.54
N PHE A 397 11.93 -3.54 5.50
CA PHE A 397 11.15 -3.22 6.70
C PHE A 397 10.81 -4.46 7.55
N PHE A 398 10.28 -5.53 6.94
CA PHE A 398 9.88 -6.74 7.67
C PHE A 398 11.06 -7.55 8.23
N GLU A 399 12.28 -7.31 7.76
CA GLU A 399 13.49 -7.85 8.39
C GLU A 399 13.70 -7.26 9.79
N GLN A 400 13.41 -5.97 9.96
CA GLN A 400 13.61 -5.21 11.20
C GLN A 400 12.39 -5.30 12.13
N VAL A 401 11.18 -5.17 11.57
CA VAL A 401 9.89 -5.26 12.28
C VAL A 401 9.23 -6.58 11.93
N LYS A 402 9.36 -7.56 12.83
CA LYS A 402 8.84 -8.90 12.59
C LYS A 402 7.30 -8.90 12.47
N PRO A 403 6.72 -9.53 11.43
CA PRO A 403 5.27 -9.58 11.25
C PRO A 403 4.50 -10.14 12.44
N SER A 404 5.09 -11.05 13.23
CA SER A 404 4.48 -11.61 14.44
C SER A 404 4.20 -10.59 15.54
N ARG A 405 4.84 -9.41 15.50
CA ARG A 405 4.56 -8.28 16.41
C ARG A 405 3.37 -7.42 15.95
N LEU A 406 2.91 -7.60 14.71
CA LEU A 406 1.87 -6.79 14.10
C LEU A 406 0.53 -7.53 14.09
N LYS A 407 -0.57 -6.80 14.30
CA LYS A 407 -1.92 -7.33 14.05
C LYS A 407 -2.31 -7.25 12.57
N GLY A 408 -1.63 -6.39 11.82
CA GLY A 408 -1.92 -6.17 10.42
C GLY A 408 -1.01 -5.15 9.75
N VAL A 409 -1.33 -4.88 8.49
CA VAL A 409 -0.68 -3.88 7.66
C VAL A 409 -1.74 -3.12 6.85
N ALA A 410 -1.56 -1.82 6.74
CA ALA A 410 -2.33 -0.91 5.88
C ALA A 410 -1.45 -0.42 4.73
N GLY A 411 -2.03 -0.30 3.55
CA GLY A 411 -1.38 0.23 2.36
C GLY A 411 -2.14 1.44 1.84
N VAL A 412 -1.51 2.61 1.77
CA VAL A 412 -2.11 3.80 1.15
C VAL A 412 -2.27 3.52 -0.35
N ALA A 413 -3.51 3.38 -0.80
CA ALA A 413 -3.87 2.85 -2.11
C ALA A 413 -3.34 3.74 -3.25
N ASN A 414 -2.90 3.11 -4.34
CA ASN A 414 -2.45 3.78 -5.57
C ASN A 414 -3.51 3.75 -6.68
N VAL A 415 -4.77 3.51 -6.32
CA VAL A 415 -5.85 3.21 -7.25
C VAL A 415 -6.65 4.46 -7.60
N GLY A 416 -7.06 4.59 -8.86
CA GLY A 416 -7.98 5.62 -9.35
C GLY A 416 -8.77 5.14 -10.57
N ASP A 417 -9.46 6.08 -11.23
CA ASP A 417 -10.39 5.78 -12.32
C ASP A 417 -9.75 5.64 -13.73
N THR A 418 -8.43 5.76 -13.85
CA THR A 418 -7.69 5.38 -15.08
C THR A 418 -7.96 3.94 -15.49
N ALA A 419 -7.86 3.61 -16.78
CA ALA A 419 -8.19 2.27 -17.28
C ALA A 419 -7.37 1.16 -16.58
N ASN A 420 -6.07 1.37 -16.43
CA ASN A 420 -5.15 0.45 -15.77
C ASN A 420 -5.13 0.58 -14.23
N TRP A 421 -6.04 1.35 -13.64
CA TRP A 421 -6.19 1.58 -12.20
C TRP A 421 -5.08 2.35 -11.48
N CYS A 422 -3.82 2.26 -11.92
CA CYS A 422 -2.67 2.73 -11.16
C CYS A 422 -1.84 3.82 -11.86
N GLY A 423 -2.28 4.30 -13.03
CA GLY A 423 -1.57 5.29 -13.84
C GLY A 423 -0.40 4.66 -14.61
N HIS A 424 0.63 4.17 -13.93
CA HIS A 424 1.71 3.38 -14.53
C HIS A 424 1.34 1.89 -14.56
N PRO A 425 1.55 1.16 -15.67
CA PRO A 425 1.29 -0.29 -15.70
C PRO A 425 2.01 -1.09 -14.60
N PHE A 426 3.32 -0.85 -14.41
CA PHE A 426 4.09 -1.45 -13.32
C PHE A 426 3.65 -1.06 -11.90
N SER A 427 2.88 0.02 -11.69
CA SER A 427 2.35 0.35 -10.36
C SER A 427 1.27 -0.65 -9.91
N GLN A 428 0.68 -1.43 -10.83
CA GLN A 428 -0.18 -2.58 -10.45
C GLN A 428 0.61 -3.64 -9.68
N ALA A 429 1.90 -3.82 -10.00
CA ALA A 429 2.76 -4.77 -9.29
C ALA A 429 2.92 -4.42 -7.81
N ASN A 430 2.82 -3.13 -7.45
CA ASN A 430 2.91 -2.68 -6.05
C ASN A 430 1.63 -3.00 -5.26
N TRP A 431 0.45 -2.84 -5.88
CA TRP A 431 -0.80 -3.28 -5.26
C TRP A 431 -0.81 -4.81 -5.09
N TYR A 432 -0.39 -5.55 -6.12
CA TYR A 432 -0.22 -6.99 -6.05
C TYR A 432 0.74 -7.39 -4.92
N ALA A 433 1.95 -6.83 -4.91
CA ALA A 433 2.98 -7.13 -3.91
C ALA A 433 2.54 -6.82 -2.49
N PHE A 434 1.81 -5.72 -2.29
CA PHE A 434 1.27 -5.36 -0.99
C PHE A 434 0.36 -6.47 -0.46
N GLY A 435 -0.59 -6.94 -1.28
CA GLY A 435 -1.48 -8.03 -0.87
C GLY A 435 -0.74 -9.34 -0.62
N ARG A 436 0.22 -9.71 -1.49
CA ARG A 436 1.03 -10.94 -1.32
C ARG A 436 1.84 -10.91 -0.03
N LEU A 437 2.49 -9.78 0.29
CA LEU A 437 3.25 -9.62 1.54
C LEU A 437 2.35 -9.48 2.77
N ALA A 438 1.18 -8.85 2.64
CA ALA A 438 0.19 -8.81 3.71
C ALA A 438 -0.34 -10.21 4.05
N TRP A 439 -0.43 -11.11 3.07
CA TRP A 439 -0.74 -12.52 3.28
C TRP A 439 0.45 -13.28 3.87
N ASN A 440 1.60 -13.25 3.20
CA ASN A 440 2.81 -13.94 3.60
C ASN A 440 4.06 -13.05 3.41
N PRO A 441 4.54 -12.41 4.49
CA PRO A 441 5.74 -11.57 4.46
C PRO A 441 7.05 -12.33 4.18
N GLU A 442 7.05 -13.66 4.26
CA GLU A 442 8.23 -14.50 3.99
C GLU A 442 8.53 -14.61 2.49
N LEU A 443 7.53 -14.39 1.63
CA LEU A 443 7.71 -14.37 0.17
C LEU A 443 8.84 -13.42 -0.24
N SER A 444 9.65 -13.81 -1.23
CA SER A 444 10.69 -12.93 -1.76
C SER A 444 10.09 -11.92 -2.73
N ALA A 445 10.75 -10.76 -2.87
CA ALA A 445 10.32 -9.73 -3.83
C ALA A 445 10.38 -10.25 -5.27
N GLU A 446 11.39 -11.07 -5.58
CA GLU A 446 11.60 -11.71 -6.88
C GLU A 446 10.47 -12.69 -7.21
N ALA A 447 10.05 -13.52 -6.24
CA ALA A 447 8.97 -14.48 -6.43
C ALA A 447 7.66 -13.75 -6.72
N ILE A 448 7.36 -12.68 -6.00
CA ILE A 448 6.16 -11.86 -6.22
C ILE A 448 6.20 -11.18 -7.60
N ALA A 449 7.36 -10.67 -8.01
CA ALA A 449 7.52 -10.05 -9.33
C ALA A 449 7.35 -11.09 -10.46
N ASP A 450 7.94 -12.28 -10.35
CA ASP A 450 7.75 -13.37 -11.31
C ASP A 450 6.27 -13.80 -11.39
N GLU A 451 5.60 -13.96 -10.23
CA GLU A 451 4.16 -14.25 -10.18
C GLU A 451 3.35 -13.20 -10.94
N TRP A 452 3.62 -11.91 -10.69
CA TRP A 452 2.90 -10.80 -11.33
C TRP A 452 3.20 -10.71 -12.83
N LEU A 453 4.47 -10.80 -13.24
CA LEU A 453 4.87 -10.70 -14.65
C LEU A 453 4.23 -11.78 -15.52
N ARG A 454 4.19 -13.03 -15.03
CA ARG A 454 3.54 -14.15 -15.75
C ARG A 454 2.05 -13.93 -15.89
N GLN A 455 1.39 -13.43 -14.84
CA GLN A 455 -0.05 -13.20 -14.84
C GLN A 455 -0.43 -11.97 -15.67
N THR A 456 0.38 -10.92 -15.71
CA THR A 456 0.06 -9.67 -16.42
C THR A 456 0.46 -9.70 -17.88
N PHE A 457 1.61 -10.26 -18.24
CA PHE A 457 2.08 -10.30 -19.63
C PHE A 457 1.83 -11.65 -20.32
N HIS A 458 1.20 -12.60 -19.62
CA HIS A 458 0.81 -13.92 -20.14
C HIS A 458 1.95 -14.68 -20.86
N THR A 459 3.18 -14.53 -20.38
CA THR A 459 4.37 -15.13 -20.98
C THR A 459 5.15 -15.95 -19.96
N ALA A 460 5.75 -17.04 -20.43
CA ALA A 460 6.71 -17.86 -19.68
C ALA A 460 8.14 -17.72 -20.22
N ASP A 461 8.38 -16.82 -21.19
CA ASP A 461 9.67 -16.68 -21.86
C ASP A 461 10.70 -16.01 -20.94
N ALA A 462 11.75 -16.75 -20.59
CA ALA A 462 12.83 -16.26 -19.73
C ALA A 462 13.56 -15.04 -20.31
N ARG A 463 13.56 -14.85 -21.64
CA ARG A 463 14.15 -13.67 -22.31
C ARG A 463 13.40 -12.38 -22.01
N PHE A 464 12.16 -12.48 -21.54
CA PHE A 464 11.38 -11.35 -21.04
C PHE A 464 11.38 -11.32 -19.51
N LEU A 465 11.04 -12.44 -18.87
CA LEU A 465 10.81 -12.49 -17.42
C LEU A 465 12.06 -12.13 -16.59
N ALA A 466 13.23 -12.67 -16.94
CA ALA A 466 14.45 -12.41 -16.17
C ALA A 466 14.89 -10.93 -16.23
N PRO A 467 15.05 -10.29 -17.40
CA PRO A 467 15.48 -8.90 -17.46
C PRO A 467 14.42 -7.91 -16.97
N VAL A 468 13.13 -8.15 -17.21
CA VAL A 468 12.06 -7.28 -16.66
C VAL A 468 11.95 -7.46 -15.15
N GLY A 469 12.11 -8.68 -14.64
CA GLY A 469 12.21 -8.95 -13.21
C GLY A 469 13.37 -8.21 -12.57
N MET A 470 14.55 -8.21 -13.20
CA MET A 470 15.70 -7.42 -12.74
C MET A 470 15.42 -5.93 -12.74
N MET A 471 14.84 -5.40 -13.83
CA MET A 471 14.41 -4.00 -13.92
C MET A 471 13.48 -3.62 -12.75
N MET A 472 12.53 -4.49 -12.39
CA MET A 472 11.69 -4.29 -11.20
C MET A 472 12.53 -4.31 -9.91
N MET A 473 13.37 -5.31 -9.69
CA MET A 473 14.15 -5.44 -8.44
C MET A 473 15.05 -4.23 -8.19
N THR A 474 15.68 -3.70 -9.24
CA THR A 474 16.64 -2.59 -9.12
C THR A 474 15.98 -1.21 -9.24
N SER A 475 14.68 -1.13 -9.56
CA SER A 475 13.98 0.13 -9.81
C SER A 475 13.89 1.06 -8.59
N ARG A 476 13.61 0.51 -7.40
CA ARG A 476 13.58 1.30 -6.16
C ARG A 476 14.96 1.90 -5.88
N GLU A 477 16.02 1.11 -6.02
CA GLU A 477 17.36 1.61 -5.73
C GLU A 477 17.84 2.61 -6.77
N ALA A 478 17.43 2.47 -8.04
CA ALA A 478 17.63 3.53 -9.03
C ALA A 478 16.99 4.84 -8.56
N CYS A 479 15.74 4.80 -8.09
CA CYS A 479 15.02 5.97 -7.55
C CYS A 479 15.71 6.58 -6.33
N VAL A 480 16.18 5.77 -5.38
CA VAL A 480 16.99 6.25 -4.24
C VAL A 480 18.25 6.93 -4.75
N ASN A 481 18.97 6.30 -5.68
CA ASN A 481 20.23 6.78 -6.22
C ASN A 481 20.12 8.13 -6.90
N TYR A 482 19.14 8.32 -7.80
CA TYR A 482 18.99 9.60 -8.49
C TYR A 482 18.24 10.65 -7.69
N MET A 483 17.53 10.33 -6.59
CA MET A 483 16.85 11.35 -5.78
C MET A 483 17.64 11.74 -4.53
N MET A 484 18.00 10.77 -3.70
CA MET A 484 18.44 10.99 -2.32
C MET A 484 19.25 9.79 -1.75
N PRO A 485 20.44 9.53 -2.28
CA PRO A 485 21.27 8.41 -1.83
C PRO A 485 21.91 8.64 -0.45
N LEU A 486 22.56 7.61 0.09
CA LEU A 486 23.39 7.67 1.30
C LEU A 486 22.67 8.11 2.60
N GLY A 487 21.34 8.06 2.62
CA GLY A 487 20.52 8.51 3.74
C GLY A 487 20.06 9.97 3.64
N LEU A 488 20.33 10.66 2.53
CA LEU A 488 19.63 11.90 2.21
C LEU A 488 18.12 11.67 2.15
N HIS A 489 17.37 12.71 2.46
CA HIS A 489 15.92 12.64 2.52
C HIS A 489 15.29 14.04 2.41
N HIS A 490 14.01 14.05 2.04
CA HIS A 490 13.17 15.24 2.03
C HIS A 490 13.69 16.37 1.12
N LEU A 491 14.16 16.03 -0.08
CA LEU A 491 14.70 16.98 -1.07
C LEU A 491 13.69 17.40 -2.15
N PHE A 492 12.40 17.31 -1.86
CA PHE A 492 11.33 17.52 -2.84
C PHE A 492 10.86 18.97 -2.94
N LYS A 493 10.33 19.34 -4.11
CA LYS A 493 9.51 20.56 -4.27
C LYS A 493 8.37 20.57 -3.25
N PHE A 494 8.28 21.66 -2.50
CA PHE A 494 7.43 21.76 -1.30
C PHE A 494 5.93 21.52 -1.54
N ASP A 495 5.39 21.99 -2.65
CA ASP A 495 3.94 22.03 -2.90
C ASP A 495 3.36 20.67 -3.33
N HIS A 496 4.02 20.01 -4.27
CA HIS A 496 3.49 18.82 -4.93
C HIS A 496 4.38 17.58 -4.81
N HIS A 497 5.54 17.68 -4.16
CA HIS A 497 6.46 16.55 -3.90
C HIS A 497 7.03 15.86 -5.15
N TYR A 498 7.06 16.55 -6.30
CA TYR A 498 7.58 16.01 -7.55
C TYR A 498 8.78 16.82 -8.03
N GLY A 499 9.91 16.18 -8.25
CA GLY A 499 11.14 16.86 -8.64
C GLY A 499 11.95 17.45 -7.48
N PRO A 500 13.23 17.79 -7.74
CA PRO A 500 14.19 18.24 -6.74
C PRO A 500 13.96 19.69 -6.31
N GLU A 501 14.14 19.96 -5.01
CA GLU A 501 14.26 21.31 -4.45
C GLU A 501 15.17 21.29 -3.20
N PRO A 502 16.46 20.91 -3.31
CA PRO A 502 17.32 20.74 -2.14
C PRO A 502 17.52 22.04 -1.34
N GLY A 503 17.49 23.20 -2.00
CA GLY A 503 17.52 24.52 -1.35
C GLY A 503 16.15 25.05 -0.90
N GLY A 504 15.10 24.24 -0.95
CA GLY A 504 13.73 24.66 -0.68
C GLY A 504 13.55 25.27 0.71
N PHE A 505 13.00 26.47 0.77
CA PHE A 505 12.70 27.16 2.01
C PHE A 505 11.50 28.09 1.86
N LYS A 506 10.53 27.97 2.78
CA LYS A 506 9.40 28.89 2.88
C LYS A 506 9.24 29.34 4.33
N ALA A 507 9.53 30.61 4.60
CA ALA A 507 9.56 31.16 5.96
C ALA A 507 8.24 31.03 6.74
N SER A 508 7.10 30.95 6.04
CA SER A 508 5.77 30.79 6.65
C SER A 508 5.47 29.35 7.11
N TYR A 509 6.32 28.38 6.78
CA TYR A 509 6.12 26.98 7.09
C TYR A 509 7.05 26.51 8.22
N PRO A 510 6.69 25.43 8.94
CA PRO A 510 7.58 24.81 9.90
C PRO A 510 8.94 24.49 9.26
N ARG A 511 10.03 24.80 9.96
CA ARG A 511 11.39 24.55 9.46
C ARG A 511 11.62 23.08 9.13
N GLU A 512 11.01 22.18 9.91
CA GLU A 512 11.01 20.74 9.70
C GLU A 512 10.27 20.30 8.42
N TRP A 513 9.66 21.19 7.65
CA TRP A 513 9.13 20.90 6.31
C TRP A 513 10.06 21.39 5.20
N CYS A 514 11.20 21.98 5.54
CA CYS A 514 12.16 22.48 4.57
C CYS A 514 13.31 21.46 4.38
N PRO A 515 13.67 21.11 3.13
CA PRO A 515 14.83 20.26 2.82
C PRO A 515 16.11 20.58 3.59
N VAL A 516 16.44 21.88 3.73
CA VAL A 516 17.63 22.39 4.44
C VAL A 516 17.70 22.03 5.92
N TYR A 517 16.56 21.68 6.55
CA TYR A 517 16.52 21.17 7.91
C TYR A 517 17.15 19.78 8.03
N TYR A 518 17.00 18.97 6.98
CA TYR A 518 17.38 17.57 6.97
C TYR A 518 18.82 17.36 6.54
N HIS A 519 19.20 17.84 5.36
CA HIS A 519 20.53 17.56 4.83
C HIS A 519 21.63 18.40 5.48
N ARG A 520 21.31 19.57 6.05
CA ARG A 520 22.26 20.45 6.79
C ARG A 520 23.64 20.62 6.10
N ALA A 521 23.63 20.82 4.79
CA ALA A 521 24.86 20.97 4.02
C ALA A 521 25.54 22.30 4.38
N ASP A 522 26.85 22.25 4.60
CA ASP A 522 27.72 23.41 4.84
C ASP A 522 29.14 23.13 4.31
N SER A 523 30.07 24.06 4.50
CA SER A 523 31.45 23.89 4.01
C SER A 523 32.22 22.77 4.71
N ALA A 524 31.76 22.29 5.88
CA ALA A 524 32.39 21.19 6.58
C ALA A 524 31.87 19.83 6.09
N GLY A 525 30.58 19.71 5.78
CA GLY A 525 29.99 18.44 5.39
C GLY A 525 28.49 18.48 5.11
N ILE A 526 27.86 17.32 5.19
CA ILE A 526 26.43 17.10 4.96
C ILE A 526 25.89 15.99 5.85
N GLY A 527 24.60 16.02 6.16
CA GLY A 527 23.85 15.02 6.91
C GLY A 527 23.32 15.54 8.24
N PHE A 528 22.56 14.73 8.96
CA PHE A 528 21.97 15.13 10.24
C PHE A 528 22.60 14.36 11.39
N ASP A 529 23.31 15.05 12.30
CA ASP A 529 23.79 14.42 13.54
C ASP A 529 22.61 14.07 14.47
N ARG A 530 22.26 12.79 14.49
CA ARG A 530 21.22 12.20 15.32
C ARG A 530 21.79 11.28 16.41
N THR A 531 23.10 11.31 16.61
CA THR A 531 23.78 10.55 17.66
C THR A 531 23.39 11.05 19.04
N VAL A 532 23.56 10.21 20.07
CA VAL A 532 23.37 10.61 21.47
C VAL A 532 24.50 11.51 21.93
N ALA A 533 25.72 11.23 21.50
CA ALA A 533 26.91 11.92 21.96
C ALA A 533 26.88 13.43 21.66
N THR A 534 26.45 13.81 20.44
CA THR A 534 26.57 15.19 19.96
C THR A 534 25.33 15.73 19.24
N GLY A 535 24.40 14.85 18.86
CA GLY A 535 23.27 15.18 18.00
C GLY A 535 21.91 15.28 18.70
N SER A 536 20.85 14.96 17.96
CA SER A 536 19.48 14.95 18.48
C SER A 536 19.16 13.77 19.42
N GLY A 537 20.06 12.78 19.51
CA GLY A 537 19.88 11.55 20.28
C GLY A 537 18.77 10.63 19.77
N ALA A 538 18.42 10.69 18.48
CA ALA A 538 17.39 9.83 17.91
C ALA A 538 17.82 8.35 17.86
N THR A 539 19.12 8.07 17.75
CA THR A 539 19.68 6.71 17.82
C THR A 539 19.29 5.97 19.11
N ALA A 540 19.15 6.69 20.24
CA ALA A 540 18.69 6.11 21.50
C ALA A 540 17.26 5.56 21.49
N GLN A 541 16.44 5.92 20.50
CA GLN A 541 15.07 5.41 20.38
C GLN A 541 15.02 3.99 19.80
N TYR A 542 16.07 3.55 19.11
CA TYR A 542 16.18 2.21 18.54
C TYR A 542 16.51 1.16 19.62
N ARG A 543 16.23 -0.11 19.32
CA ARG A 543 16.72 -1.25 20.14
C ARG A 543 18.11 -1.69 19.69
N GLU A 544 18.81 -2.45 20.52
CA GLU A 544 20.04 -3.11 20.10
C GLU A 544 19.77 -4.24 19.08
N PRO A 545 20.70 -4.50 18.14
CA PRO A 545 21.99 -3.83 17.93
C PRO A 545 21.91 -2.50 17.15
N TYR A 546 20.72 -2.09 16.69
CA TYR A 546 20.56 -0.93 15.81
C TYR A 546 20.92 0.40 16.48
N ALA A 547 20.63 0.55 17.77
CA ALA A 547 21.03 1.73 18.54
C ALA A 547 22.56 1.94 18.47
N THR A 548 23.35 0.92 18.84
CA THR A 548 24.82 1.01 18.75
C THR A 548 25.32 1.08 17.30
N GLN A 549 24.69 0.35 16.38
CA GLN A 549 25.10 0.33 14.97
C GLN A 549 24.94 1.70 14.31
N TYR A 550 23.81 2.37 14.52
CA TYR A 550 23.53 3.70 13.95
C TYR A 550 24.28 4.82 14.67
N GLU A 551 24.62 4.64 15.96
CA GLU A 551 25.36 5.63 16.75
C GLU A 551 26.79 5.87 16.27
N ARG A 552 27.43 4.87 15.65
CA ARG A 552 28.85 4.96 15.26
C ARG A 552 29.00 5.14 13.75
N LEU A 553 29.82 6.10 13.37
CA LEU A 553 30.10 6.43 11.97
C LEU A 553 30.66 5.22 11.19
N GLU A 554 31.49 4.41 11.83
CA GLU A 554 32.17 3.27 11.20
C GLU A 554 31.26 2.06 10.98
N THR A 555 30.19 1.94 11.77
CA THR A 555 29.26 0.79 11.69
C THR A 555 27.90 1.14 11.10
N CYS A 556 27.59 2.43 10.98
CA CYS A 556 26.35 2.89 10.36
C CYS A 556 26.34 2.46 8.87
N PRO A 557 25.29 1.78 8.39
CA PRO A 557 25.18 1.44 6.98
C PRO A 557 25.24 2.69 6.10
N GLU A 558 26.04 2.68 5.03
CA GLU A 558 26.23 3.86 4.17
C GLU A 558 24.91 4.39 3.59
N GLN A 559 23.97 3.48 3.29
CA GLN A 559 22.65 3.82 2.79
C GLN A 559 21.75 4.59 3.79
N LEU A 560 22.18 4.70 5.06
CA LEU A 560 21.53 5.48 6.12
C LEU A 560 22.49 6.47 6.79
N LEU A 561 23.70 6.65 6.26
CA LEU A 561 24.77 7.40 6.92
C LEU A 561 24.35 8.85 7.21
N LEU A 562 23.89 9.55 6.17
CA LEU A 562 23.48 10.96 6.25
C LEU A 562 22.14 11.15 6.97
N TRP A 563 21.45 10.06 7.31
CA TRP A 563 20.30 10.09 8.21
C TRP A 563 20.74 10.23 9.67
N PHE A 564 21.87 9.65 10.08
CA PHE A 564 22.29 9.61 11.48
C PHE A 564 23.51 10.50 11.79
N HIS A 565 24.30 10.86 10.78
CA HIS A 565 25.55 11.57 10.94
C HIS A 565 25.61 12.81 10.04
N HIS A 566 26.23 13.89 10.53
CA HIS A 566 26.79 14.95 9.68
C HIS A 566 28.25 14.58 9.40
N VAL A 567 28.59 14.42 8.12
CA VAL A 567 29.82 13.76 7.68
C VAL A 567 30.65 14.72 6.80
N PRO A 568 31.97 14.82 7.04
CA PRO A 568 32.84 15.64 6.21
C PRO A 568 32.87 15.24 4.74
N TRP A 569 32.99 16.21 3.84
CA TRP A 569 33.00 15.96 2.39
C TRP A 569 34.14 15.05 1.91
N ASP A 570 35.26 15.02 2.63
CA ASP A 570 36.46 14.22 2.36
C ASP A 570 36.50 12.87 3.11
N TYR A 571 35.46 12.56 3.89
CA TYR A 571 35.33 11.27 4.58
C TYR A 571 35.41 10.11 3.59
N ARG A 572 36.18 9.07 3.94
CA ARG A 572 36.41 7.91 3.07
C ARG A 572 35.32 6.86 3.26
N MET A 573 34.53 6.66 2.20
CA MET A 573 33.51 5.62 2.11
C MET A 573 34.15 4.24 1.93
N GLN A 574 33.38 3.17 2.09
CA GLN A 574 33.83 1.78 1.91
C GLN A 574 34.36 1.50 0.51
N SER A 575 33.90 2.25 -0.50
CA SER A 575 34.41 2.21 -1.87
C SER A 575 35.83 2.78 -2.02
N GLY A 576 36.32 3.52 -1.02
CA GLY A 576 37.55 4.33 -1.08
C GLY A 576 37.34 5.75 -1.61
N ASN A 577 36.18 6.04 -2.19
CA ASN A 577 35.79 7.39 -2.61
C ASN A 577 35.66 8.32 -1.39
N THR A 578 35.84 9.62 -1.60
CA THR A 578 35.34 10.60 -0.63
C THR A 578 33.80 10.61 -0.62
N LEU A 579 33.18 11.15 0.44
CA LEU A 579 31.72 11.31 0.51
C LEU A 579 31.18 12.07 -0.70
N TRP A 580 31.85 13.15 -1.12
CA TRP A 580 31.48 13.91 -2.32
C TRP A 580 31.53 13.05 -3.60
N GLN A 581 32.62 12.32 -3.82
CA GLN A 581 32.77 11.44 -4.99
C GLN A 581 31.73 10.32 -5.00
N GLU A 582 31.45 9.72 -3.84
CA GLU A 582 30.41 8.69 -3.71
C GLU A 582 29.02 9.27 -4.00
N LEU A 583 28.71 10.47 -3.51
CA LEU A 583 27.46 11.16 -3.80
C LEU A 583 27.27 11.38 -5.31
N CYS A 584 28.28 11.93 -6.00
CA CYS A 584 28.27 12.09 -7.46
C CYS A 584 28.08 10.74 -8.18
N CYS A 585 28.77 9.69 -7.73
CA CYS A 585 28.67 8.36 -8.29
C CYS A 585 27.25 7.78 -8.16
N LYS A 586 26.62 7.90 -6.98
CA LYS A 586 25.25 7.41 -6.75
C LYS A 586 24.23 8.12 -7.65
N TYR A 587 24.25 9.45 -7.70
CA TYR A 587 23.34 10.19 -8.59
C TYR A 587 23.52 9.80 -10.06
N ARG A 588 24.77 9.63 -10.52
CA ARG A 588 25.06 9.16 -11.89
C ARG A 588 24.56 7.74 -12.13
N LEU A 589 24.80 6.83 -11.19
CA LEU A 589 24.37 5.44 -11.25
C LEU A 589 22.84 5.34 -11.39
N GLY A 590 22.09 6.13 -10.61
CA GLY A 590 20.63 6.17 -10.71
C GLY A 590 20.13 6.53 -12.11
N VAL A 591 20.74 7.53 -12.76
CA VAL A 591 20.43 7.90 -14.15
C VAL A 591 20.75 6.76 -15.11
N SER A 592 21.97 6.20 -15.03
CA SER A 592 22.40 5.11 -15.93
C SER A 592 21.53 3.86 -15.81
N MET A 593 21.03 3.53 -14.62
CA MET A 593 20.10 2.41 -14.43
C MET A 593 18.79 2.64 -15.22
N VAL A 594 18.22 3.86 -15.20
CA VAL A 594 17.00 4.18 -15.96
C VAL A 594 17.25 4.17 -17.47
N GLU A 595 18.44 4.59 -17.92
CA GLU A 595 18.84 4.48 -19.34
C GLU A 595 18.82 3.01 -19.81
N VAL A 596 19.38 2.11 -19.00
CA VAL A 596 19.36 0.66 -19.27
C VAL A 596 17.93 0.13 -19.34
N TYR A 597 17.05 0.54 -18.42
CA TYR A 597 15.65 0.13 -18.41
C TYR A 597 14.92 0.53 -19.70
N ARG A 598 15.02 1.81 -20.07
CA ARG A 598 14.43 2.36 -21.29
C ARG A 598 14.95 1.65 -22.54
N ASP A 599 16.26 1.46 -22.65
CA ASP A 599 16.87 0.86 -23.85
C ASP A 599 16.52 -0.61 -23.99
N PHE A 600 16.50 -1.34 -22.89
CA PHE A 600 16.02 -2.71 -22.88
C PHE A 600 14.54 -2.80 -23.28
N TRP A 601 13.67 -1.98 -22.67
CA TRP A 601 12.25 -1.92 -23.02
C TRP A 601 12.04 -1.63 -24.51
N ARG A 602 12.79 -0.67 -25.06
CA ARG A 602 12.69 -0.29 -26.47
C ARG A 602 13.10 -1.40 -27.42
N SER A 603 14.21 -2.04 -27.13
CA SER A 603 14.87 -2.99 -28.05
C SER A 603 14.31 -4.41 -27.96
N SER A 604 13.80 -4.81 -26.80
CA SER A 604 13.67 -6.25 -26.47
C SER A 604 12.27 -6.70 -26.04
N THR A 605 11.35 -5.79 -25.65
CA THR A 605 10.07 -6.21 -25.05
C THR A 605 8.87 -6.19 -26.00
N ARG A 606 8.96 -5.54 -27.17
CA ARG A 606 7.87 -5.47 -28.16
C ARG A 606 7.21 -6.82 -28.51
N PRO A 607 7.94 -7.94 -28.67
CA PRO A 607 7.31 -9.22 -29.01
C PRO A 607 6.43 -9.81 -27.89
N TYR A 608 6.54 -9.31 -26.67
CA TYR A 608 5.91 -9.90 -25.48
C TYR A 608 4.81 -9.03 -24.86
N VAL A 609 4.63 -7.79 -25.34
CA VAL A 609 3.77 -6.79 -24.72
C VAL A 609 2.84 -6.21 -25.76
N ASP A 610 1.58 -6.01 -25.39
CA ASP A 610 0.60 -5.27 -26.21
C ASP A 610 1.13 -3.89 -26.62
N ALA A 611 0.77 -3.41 -27.81
CA ALA A 611 1.31 -2.19 -28.38
C ALA A 611 0.99 -0.93 -27.54
N GLU A 612 -0.21 -0.84 -26.96
CA GLU A 612 -0.64 0.29 -26.13
C GLU A 612 0.10 0.27 -24.79
N CYS A 613 0.14 -0.88 -24.13
CA CYS A 613 0.91 -1.06 -22.89
C CYS A 613 2.40 -0.76 -23.10
N TRP A 614 2.99 -1.29 -24.19
CA TRP A 614 4.38 -1.06 -24.53
C TRP A 614 4.69 0.43 -24.71
N GLN A 615 3.83 1.15 -25.46
CA GLN A 615 4.01 2.57 -25.73
C GLN A 615 3.85 3.40 -24.46
N GLN A 616 2.89 3.05 -23.60
CA GLN A 616 2.69 3.74 -22.33
C GLN A 616 3.92 3.60 -21.42
N VAL A 617 4.44 2.38 -21.25
CA VAL A 617 5.64 2.15 -20.43
C VAL A 617 6.87 2.85 -21.04
N ASP A 618 7.05 2.82 -22.36
CA ASP A 618 8.16 3.51 -23.02
C ASP A 618 8.13 5.02 -22.77
N GLY A 619 6.95 5.64 -22.91
CA GLY A 619 6.76 7.05 -22.63
C GLY A 619 7.07 7.42 -21.18
N LEU A 620 6.63 6.59 -20.22
CA LEU A 620 6.86 6.82 -18.79
C LEU A 620 8.33 6.60 -18.40
N LEU A 621 9.02 5.59 -18.96
CA LEU A 621 10.47 5.42 -18.76
C LEU A 621 11.27 6.59 -19.33
N GLN A 622 10.82 7.19 -20.44
CA GLN A 622 11.44 8.41 -20.97
C GLN A 622 11.23 9.61 -20.04
N VAL A 623 10.04 9.76 -19.44
CA VAL A 623 9.78 10.77 -18.40
C VAL A 623 10.69 10.54 -17.19
N GLN A 624 10.73 9.32 -16.67
CA GLN A 624 11.59 8.95 -15.53
C GLN A 624 13.06 9.25 -15.80
N LEU A 625 13.56 9.02 -17.02
CA LEU A 625 14.94 9.35 -17.36
C LEU A 625 15.20 10.86 -17.34
N ASN A 626 14.27 11.66 -17.88
CA ASN A 626 14.40 13.10 -17.89
C ASN A 626 14.39 13.65 -16.46
N ASP A 627 13.48 13.14 -15.63
CA ASP A 627 13.38 13.52 -14.22
C ASP A 627 14.64 13.09 -13.44
N ALA A 628 15.15 11.87 -13.66
CA ALA A 628 16.38 11.40 -13.03
C ALA A 628 17.59 12.30 -13.35
N ARG A 629 17.66 12.84 -14.58
CA ARG A 629 18.68 13.82 -14.98
C ARG A 629 18.47 15.17 -14.27
N GLU A 630 17.24 15.68 -14.21
CA GLU A 630 16.90 16.91 -13.47
C GLU A 630 17.31 16.78 -11.99
N TRP A 631 16.98 15.66 -11.35
CA TRP A 631 17.36 15.38 -9.97
C TRP A 631 18.87 15.39 -9.76
N ARG A 632 19.63 14.64 -10.57
CA ARG A 632 21.09 14.63 -10.50
C ARG A 632 21.66 16.03 -10.63
N GLU A 633 21.29 16.76 -11.67
CA GLU A 633 21.85 18.08 -11.97
C GLU A 633 21.51 19.07 -10.86
N THR A 634 20.23 19.18 -10.49
CA THR A 634 19.77 20.12 -9.46
C THR A 634 20.41 19.84 -8.10
N CYS A 635 20.49 18.58 -7.68
CA CYS A 635 21.06 18.22 -6.39
C CYS A 635 22.58 18.39 -6.35
N LEU A 636 23.31 17.93 -7.38
CA LEU A 636 24.76 18.06 -7.40
C LEU A 636 25.22 19.51 -7.56
N ASP A 637 24.57 20.30 -8.41
CA ASP A 637 24.87 21.73 -8.56
C ASP A 637 24.66 22.47 -7.22
N TYR A 638 23.57 22.15 -6.51
CA TYR A 638 23.31 22.71 -5.20
C TYR A 638 24.38 22.32 -4.17
N PHE A 639 24.67 21.02 -4.02
CA PHE A 639 25.64 20.57 -3.03
C PHE A 639 27.09 20.98 -3.35
N GLN A 640 27.42 21.17 -4.64
CA GLN A 640 28.72 21.70 -5.07
C GLN A 640 28.99 23.09 -4.50
N THR A 641 27.96 23.91 -4.28
CA THR A 641 28.13 25.23 -3.67
C THR A 641 28.67 25.19 -2.24
N PHE A 642 28.58 24.03 -1.57
CA PHE A 642 29.11 23.79 -0.23
C PHE A 642 30.40 22.97 -0.25
N SER A 643 30.45 21.91 -1.07
CA SER A 643 31.62 21.03 -1.13
C SER A 643 32.83 21.69 -1.81
N HIS A 644 32.59 22.64 -2.72
CA HIS A 644 33.60 23.29 -3.58
C HIS A 644 34.49 22.30 -4.35
N GLN A 645 34.01 21.08 -4.56
CA GLN A 645 34.70 20.02 -5.29
C GLN A 645 34.09 19.85 -6.70
N PRO A 646 34.88 19.45 -7.70
CA PRO A 646 34.37 19.24 -9.05
C PRO A 646 33.37 18.07 -9.09
N ILE A 647 32.33 18.19 -9.92
CA ILE A 647 31.46 17.05 -10.27
C ILE A 647 32.20 16.24 -11.32
N GLU A 648 32.57 15.01 -10.97
CA GLU A 648 33.26 14.05 -11.87
C GLU A 648 32.31 13.23 -12.74
#